data_AF-A0A2E0A3P3-F1
#
_entry.id   AF-A0A2E0A3P3-F1
#
_cell.length_a   1.000
_cell.length_b   1.000
_cell.length_c   1.000
_cell.angle_alpha   90.00
_cell.angle_beta   90.00
_cell.angle_gamma   90.00
#
_symmetry.space_group_name_H-M   'P 1'
#
loop_
_entity.id
_entity.type
_entity.pdbx_description
1 polymer ?
#
loop_
_entity_poly.entity_id
_entity_poly.type
_entity_poly.pdbx_seq_one_letter_code
_entity_poly.pdbx_strand_id
1 'polypeptide(L)'
;MDNVYPEFGGGMKSINVWLIPKNQIEVNDGVWYSTGNDPFFYIKFLGILKSGIYTISLRMQAPTDASGSAVYVDYGQGFSEETKVDLHLRDDGLLTAVLDFPVPPVGLRLDPCDVEGQILISDFCLAAETSHNKRRSFTFSDFKSLFMRIYGFELNAVLKPMNQLTYTGGSWFSSGDDPHFKLSFSRKISPGWYVVEVDYLCSQSTAPAKFYIDYGSGFNEKDTFSLNLVSGRINKRVIWFQSSPVSIRFDPCESETQILTCHVRLIRVTKGFAHSRILKKLVSAGLLKPEADVSDADLGTYSSLYVSRQQTDDVLAYQSYLASEDSLKMTSEEVDSLTERVGKSLLLSVIMPTYNTEPRLLFEAVESLLHQSYENWELCLTDDCSSDQSTRDALKEIESLDERIKVIYRTENGNISAASNTALEACTGDYVVLMDHDDVLASDAFIEVVKVIDKYPDTLFIYSDEDKLGPDGERYAPYFKPGWNPDLFYSQNYLNHLTVLQTARLKSVGGWRLGYEGAQDHDLYLRYLDGVDATQIHHIPRVLYHWRAVEGSTALVLSEKSYAVQRGLLAVEDFFRSRNPDIEVSMLNSAPHFYVKYPIPDPAPKVSLIIPTKDMAELVKGCVHSIIEHTKYPNYEIIIVNNNSEKEDTFILFDELTTRYDNIKVLDYNYPFNFSAINNYAAEHADGEILGLINNDIVIINDGWLTEMVSHAVRPDIGCVGAKLYYDDNTIQHAGVVLGIGGVAGHSHKYFRRDSPGYYNRLLIPHSVSAVTAACMVVRKSVYKEVGGLNEEELTVAFNDVDFCLKVGKAGYRNFWTPFAEAYHLESKSRGAEDTPEKRARFLKEVGYMKKTWGGLLENDPYYSPLLSREMEDYSIRRDLLKELL
;
A
#
# COMPACT_ATOMS: atom_id res chain seq x y z
N MET A 1 48.27 -29.78 -39.78
CA MET A 1 48.44 -31.14 -39.25
C MET A 1 47.07 -31.63 -38.89
N ASP A 2 46.69 -32.77 -39.47
CA ASP A 2 45.42 -33.46 -39.21
C ASP A 2 45.31 -33.79 -37.73
N ASN A 3 44.18 -33.48 -37.09
CA ASN A 3 43.86 -34.00 -35.76
C ASN A 3 42.50 -34.70 -35.80
N VAL A 4 42.60 -36.01 -35.62
CA VAL A 4 41.54 -36.96 -35.30
C VAL A 4 40.95 -36.58 -33.94
N TYR A 5 39.63 -36.41 -33.84
CA TYR A 5 38.96 -36.19 -32.56
C TYR A 5 38.68 -37.52 -31.87
N PRO A 6 38.90 -37.66 -30.55
CA PRO A 6 38.41 -38.82 -29.81
C PRO A 6 36.88 -38.72 -29.65
N GLU A 7 36.17 -39.78 -30.03
CA GLU A 7 34.73 -39.92 -29.75
C GLU A 7 34.53 -40.03 -28.23
N PHE A 8 33.91 -39.02 -27.63
CA PHE A 8 33.35 -39.13 -26.28
C PHE A 8 32.01 -39.86 -26.36
N GLY A 9 31.92 -41.01 -25.69
CA GLY A 9 30.68 -41.77 -25.58
C GLY A 9 29.62 -41.02 -24.78
N GLY A 10 28.41 -40.93 -25.36
CA GLY A 10 27.16 -40.68 -24.65
C GLY A 10 26.84 -39.23 -24.27
N GLY A 11 26.11 -38.51 -25.13
CA GLY A 11 25.29 -37.37 -24.70
C GLY A 11 25.99 -36.01 -24.54
N MET A 12 27.06 -35.72 -25.27
CA MET A 12 27.68 -34.39 -25.30
C MET A 12 27.81 -33.88 -26.74
N LYS A 13 27.52 -32.59 -26.96
CA LYS A 13 27.71 -31.93 -28.27
C LYS A 13 28.92 -31.00 -28.21
N SER A 14 29.97 -31.33 -28.96
CA SER A 14 31.18 -30.51 -29.05
C SER A 14 30.93 -29.20 -29.81
N ILE A 15 31.59 -28.13 -29.37
CA ILE A 15 31.49 -26.78 -29.93
C ILE A 15 32.82 -26.42 -30.56
N ASN A 16 32.78 -25.93 -31.80
CA ASN A 16 33.99 -25.46 -32.49
C ASN A 16 34.50 -24.20 -31.81
N VAL A 17 35.74 -24.26 -31.33
CA VAL A 17 36.39 -23.24 -30.49
C VAL A 17 37.80 -22.93 -30.99
N TRP A 18 38.24 -21.68 -30.81
CA TRP A 18 39.59 -21.20 -31.12
C TRP A 18 40.10 -20.34 -29.96
N LEU A 19 41.36 -20.53 -29.60
CA LEU A 19 42.03 -19.68 -28.62
C LEU A 19 42.69 -18.49 -29.31
N ILE A 20 42.40 -17.29 -28.83
CA ILE A 20 43.02 -16.05 -29.32
C ILE A 20 43.93 -15.52 -28.21
N PRO A 21 45.27 -15.50 -28.41
CA PRO A 21 46.19 -15.00 -27.40
C PRO A 21 45.94 -13.50 -27.16
N LYS A 22 45.96 -13.11 -25.89
CA LYS A 22 45.78 -11.73 -25.43
C LYS A 22 46.62 -11.47 -24.19
N ASN A 23 47.12 -10.25 -24.10
CA ASN A 23 47.87 -9.71 -22.95
C ASN A 23 49.06 -10.59 -22.54
N GLN A 24 50.29 -10.10 -22.69
CA GLN A 24 51.48 -10.86 -22.24
C GLN A 24 51.59 -12.29 -22.80
N ILE A 25 51.01 -12.54 -23.99
CA ILE A 25 51.23 -13.77 -24.78
C ILE A 25 51.83 -13.38 -26.14
N GLU A 26 53.04 -13.84 -26.39
CA GLU A 26 53.72 -13.72 -27.68
C GLU A 26 53.67 -15.05 -28.46
N VAL A 27 53.64 -14.95 -29.79
CA VAL A 27 53.59 -16.13 -30.68
C VAL A 27 54.86 -16.14 -31.52
N ASN A 28 55.68 -17.18 -31.37
CA ASN A 28 56.90 -17.37 -32.16
C ASN A 28 56.90 -18.77 -32.79
N ASP A 29 57.01 -18.84 -34.12
CA ASP A 29 56.94 -20.08 -34.92
C ASP A 29 55.79 -21.04 -34.56
N GLY A 30 54.62 -20.47 -34.21
CA GLY A 30 53.41 -21.23 -33.86
C GLY A 30 53.37 -21.74 -32.41
N VAL A 31 54.33 -21.36 -31.59
CA VAL A 31 54.41 -21.65 -30.15
C VAL A 31 54.04 -20.40 -29.35
N TRP A 32 53.27 -20.56 -28.27
CA TRP A 32 52.85 -19.46 -27.39
C TRP A 32 53.80 -19.32 -26.20
N TYR A 33 54.14 -18.08 -25.86
CA TYR A 33 55.00 -17.74 -24.72
C TYR A 33 54.31 -16.71 -23.83
N SER A 34 54.18 -17.01 -22.54
CA SER A 34 53.85 -16.03 -21.52
C SER A 34 55.06 -15.11 -21.29
N THR A 35 54.83 -13.80 -21.33
CA THR A 35 55.83 -12.74 -21.12
C THR A 35 55.57 -11.92 -19.85
N GLY A 36 54.72 -12.41 -18.95
CA GLY A 36 54.48 -11.78 -17.65
C GLY A 36 53.55 -12.59 -16.74
N ASN A 37 52.84 -11.92 -15.85
CA ASN A 37 52.04 -12.51 -14.77
C ASN A 37 50.52 -12.53 -15.00
N ASP A 38 50.04 -12.04 -16.14
CA ASP A 38 48.61 -12.06 -16.51
C ASP A 38 48.40 -12.46 -18.00
N PRO A 39 49.00 -13.57 -18.48
CA PRO A 39 48.73 -14.08 -19.83
C PRO A 39 47.30 -14.63 -19.92
N PHE A 40 46.56 -14.38 -21.01
CA PHE A 40 45.28 -15.06 -21.21
C PHE A 40 44.88 -15.31 -22.67
N PHE A 41 43.95 -16.23 -22.88
CA PHE A 41 43.34 -16.49 -24.18
C PHE A 41 41.84 -16.15 -24.15
N TYR A 42 41.34 -15.45 -25.17
CA TYR A 42 39.90 -15.49 -25.44
C TYR A 42 39.54 -16.82 -26.07
N ILE A 43 38.51 -17.48 -25.55
CA ILE A 43 37.92 -18.66 -26.17
C ILE A 43 36.83 -18.17 -27.13
N LYS A 44 37.13 -18.14 -28.43
CA LYS A 44 36.13 -17.85 -29.46
C LYS A 44 35.41 -19.12 -29.86
N PHE A 45 34.10 -19.03 -30.08
CA PHE A 45 33.26 -20.10 -30.61
C PHE A 45 32.36 -19.54 -31.71
N LEU A 46 31.83 -20.43 -32.55
CA LEU A 46 30.99 -20.05 -33.68
C LEU A 46 29.51 -20.06 -33.25
N GLY A 47 28.89 -18.87 -33.18
CA GLY A 47 27.51 -18.69 -32.72
C GLY A 47 27.41 -18.19 -31.27
N ILE A 48 26.22 -18.32 -30.66
CA ILE A 48 25.95 -17.90 -29.27
C ILE A 48 25.85 -19.17 -28.40
N LEU A 49 26.61 -19.23 -27.31
CA LEU A 49 26.45 -20.28 -26.29
C LEU A 49 25.09 -20.10 -25.60
N LYS A 50 24.33 -21.17 -25.43
CA LYS A 50 23.03 -21.11 -24.76
C LYS A 50 23.22 -21.26 -23.25
N SER A 51 22.18 -20.94 -22.48
CA SER A 51 22.13 -21.33 -21.07
C SER A 51 22.15 -22.85 -20.93
N GLY A 52 22.92 -23.39 -20.00
CA GLY A 52 23.07 -24.82 -19.76
C GLY A 52 24.41 -25.17 -19.13
N ILE A 53 24.63 -26.46 -18.87
CA ILE A 53 25.89 -26.97 -18.31
C ILE A 53 26.81 -27.35 -19.48
N TYR A 54 28.04 -26.88 -19.39
CA TYR A 54 29.11 -27.15 -20.33
C TYR A 54 30.29 -27.75 -19.59
N THR A 55 31.04 -28.60 -20.27
CA THR A 55 32.32 -29.09 -19.78
C THR A 55 33.40 -28.52 -20.68
N ILE A 56 34.41 -27.91 -20.06
CA ILE A 56 35.65 -27.57 -20.73
C ILE A 56 36.71 -28.60 -20.35
N SER A 57 37.50 -29.03 -21.34
CA SER A 57 38.63 -29.92 -21.13
C SER A 57 39.79 -29.56 -22.04
N LEU A 58 41.01 -29.58 -21.54
CA LEU A 58 42.23 -29.38 -22.34
C LEU A 58 43.42 -30.08 -21.71
N ARG A 59 44.46 -30.35 -22.50
CA ARG A 59 45.79 -30.68 -22.01
C ARG A 59 46.68 -29.45 -22.14
N MET A 60 47.46 -29.17 -21.11
CA MET A 60 48.33 -28.01 -21.09
C MET A 60 49.69 -28.33 -20.49
N GLN A 61 50.75 -27.87 -21.15
CA GLN A 61 52.09 -27.73 -20.57
C GLN A 61 52.38 -26.24 -20.42
N ALA A 62 52.60 -25.80 -19.20
CA ALA A 62 52.91 -24.42 -18.84
C ALA A 62 54.15 -24.41 -17.90
N PRO A 63 54.78 -23.25 -17.64
CA PRO A 63 56.04 -23.17 -16.88
C PRO A 63 55.90 -23.53 -15.39
N THR A 64 54.67 -23.49 -14.86
CA THR A 64 54.28 -23.97 -13.53
C THR A 64 53.39 -25.19 -13.64
N ASP A 65 53.38 -26.03 -12.59
CA ASP A 65 52.37 -27.08 -12.45
C ASP A 65 50.99 -26.43 -12.62
N ALA A 66 50.10 -27.03 -13.43
CA ALA A 66 48.83 -26.43 -13.87
C ALA A 66 47.83 -26.07 -12.73
N SER A 67 48.25 -26.17 -11.46
CA SER A 67 47.58 -25.61 -10.30
C SER A 67 47.59 -24.08 -10.36
N GLY A 68 46.55 -23.50 -10.96
CA GLY A 68 46.38 -22.05 -11.07
C GLY A 68 45.60 -21.62 -12.31
N SER A 69 45.44 -22.52 -13.28
CA SER A 69 44.72 -22.22 -14.52
C SER A 69 43.21 -22.12 -14.29
N ALA A 70 42.57 -21.14 -14.90
CA ALA A 70 41.16 -20.88 -14.68
C ALA A 70 40.45 -20.36 -15.93
N VAL A 71 39.13 -20.51 -15.95
CA VAL A 71 38.25 -19.96 -16.98
C VAL A 71 37.39 -18.87 -16.36
N TYR A 72 37.34 -17.73 -17.01
CA TYR A 72 36.51 -16.60 -16.66
C TYR A 72 35.35 -16.49 -17.64
N VAL A 73 34.15 -16.26 -17.10
CA VAL A 73 32.92 -16.15 -17.90
C VAL A 73 32.41 -14.73 -17.90
N ASP A 74 32.27 -14.14 -19.08
CA ASP A 74 31.67 -12.82 -19.26
C ASP A 74 30.20 -12.97 -19.68
N TYR A 75 29.30 -12.41 -18.88
CA TYR A 75 27.85 -12.33 -19.17
C TYR A 75 27.41 -10.94 -19.67
N GLY A 76 28.35 -10.04 -20.00
CA GLY A 76 28.13 -8.70 -20.53
C GLY A 76 28.70 -7.57 -19.67
N GLN A 77 29.54 -7.87 -18.67
CA GLN A 77 30.13 -6.92 -17.73
C GLN A 77 31.67 -6.95 -17.71
N GLY A 78 32.30 -7.81 -18.54
CA GLY A 78 33.74 -8.08 -18.54
C GLY A 78 34.13 -9.23 -17.60
N PHE A 79 35.37 -9.73 -17.73
CA PHE A 79 35.87 -10.82 -16.88
C PHE A 79 36.20 -10.33 -15.46
N SER A 80 35.84 -11.13 -14.45
CA SER A 80 36.12 -10.82 -13.04
C SER A 80 36.37 -12.10 -12.23
N GLU A 81 37.09 -11.96 -11.12
CA GLU A 81 37.33 -13.04 -10.14
C GLU A 81 36.03 -13.69 -9.63
N GLU A 82 34.92 -12.95 -9.61
CA GLU A 82 33.60 -13.47 -9.17
C GLU A 82 33.02 -14.50 -10.15
N THR A 83 33.49 -14.52 -11.39
CA THR A 83 33.07 -15.42 -12.48
C THR A 83 34.15 -16.45 -12.85
N LYS A 84 35.18 -16.56 -12.01
CA LYS A 84 36.30 -17.48 -12.18
C LYS A 84 35.86 -18.91 -11.86
N VAL A 85 36.26 -19.84 -12.72
CA VAL A 85 36.12 -21.28 -12.51
C VAL A 85 37.50 -21.92 -12.69
N ASP A 86 38.05 -22.44 -11.60
CA ASP A 86 39.36 -23.09 -11.63
C ASP A 86 39.31 -24.41 -12.43
N LEU A 87 40.38 -24.70 -13.17
CA LEU A 87 40.56 -25.97 -13.87
C LEU A 87 41.18 -27.00 -12.95
N HIS A 88 40.61 -28.21 -12.94
CA HIS A 88 41.09 -29.31 -12.11
C HIS A 88 41.84 -30.33 -12.96
N LEU A 89 43.06 -30.69 -12.53
CA LEU A 89 43.89 -31.70 -13.17
C LEU A 89 43.41 -33.11 -12.77
N ARG A 90 43.08 -33.93 -13.77
CA ARG A 90 42.73 -35.35 -13.59
C ARG A 90 43.97 -36.23 -13.59
N ASP A 91 43.83 -37.44 -13.04
CA ASP A 91 44.90 -38.45 -12.94
C ASP A 91 45.50 -38.86 -14.31
N ASP A 92 44.75 -38.68 -15.40
CA ASP A 92 45.17 -38.95 -16.78
C ASP A 92 45.85 -37.74 -17.46
N GLY A 93 46.14 -36.67 -16.72
CA GLY A 93 46.81 -35.45 -17.18
C GLY A 93 45.90 -34.48 -17.97
N LEU A 94 44.58 -34.61 -17.89
CA LEU A 94 43.61 -33.71 -18.52
C LEU A 94 43.12 -32.65 -17.52
N LEU A 95 43.15 -31.37 -17.89
CA LEU A 95 42.50 -30.29 -17.14
C LEU A 95 41.03 -30.21 -17.51
N THR A 96 40.14 -30.09 -16.53
CA THR A 96 38.70 -29.95 -16.78
C THR A 96 38.01 -29.01 -15.79
N ALA A 97 36.94 -28.37 -16.24
CA ALA A 97 35.98 -27.69 -15.38
C ALA A 97 34.55 -27.85 -15.93
N VAL A 98 33.59 -27.77 -15.02
CA VAL A 98 32.16 -27.69 -15.36
C VAL A 98 31.75 -26.22 -15.29
N LEU A 99 31.26 -25.70 -16.40
CA LEU A 99 30.77 -24.33 -16.56
C LEU A 99 29.24 -24.38 -16.59
N ASP A 100 28.59 -23.89 -15.55
CA ASP A 100 27.14 -23.72 -15.54
C ASP A 100 26.79 -22.31 -16.02
N PHE A 101 26.15 -22.22 -17.19
CA PHE A 101 25.69 -20.96 -17.77
C PHE A 101 24.19 -20.78 -17.48
N PRO A 102 23.80 -20.05 -16.42
CA PRO A 102 22.39 -19.78 -16.14
C PRO A 102 21.73 -18.93 -17.23
N VAL A 103 22.52 -18.14 -17.97
CA VAL A 103 22.15 -17.42 -19.20
C VAL A 103 23.26 -17.55 -20.25
N PRO A 104 22.98 -17.28 -21.55
CA PRO A 104 24.00 -17.22 -22.59
C PRO A 104 25.20 -16.32 -22.22
N PRO A 105 26.44 -16.84 -22.10
CA PRO A 105 27.62 -16.00 -21.90
C PRO A 105 27.97 -15.28 -23.20
N VAL A 106 28.50 -14.06 -23.07
CA VAL A 106 28.95 -13.25 -24.21
C VAL A 106 30.45 -13.40 -24.48
N GLY A 107 31.22 -13.92 -23.51
CA GLY A 107 32.65 -14.16 -23.66
C GLY A 107 33.18 -15.20 -22.68
N LEU A 108 34.26 -15.88 -23.08
CA LEU A 108 35.00 -16.81 -22.23
C LEU A 108 36.50 -16.47 -22.35
N ARG A 109 37.21 -16.49 -21.22
CA ARG A 109 38.65 -16.26 -21.12
C ARG A 109 39.31 -17.42 -20.38
N LEU A 110 40.45 -17.90 -20.87
CA LEU A 110 41.27 -18.93 -20.27
C LEU A 110 42.59 -18.32 -19.80
N ASP A 111 42.91 -18.50 -18.53
CA ASP A 111 44.14 -18.06 -17.91
C ASP A 111 45.02 -19.31 -17.70
N PRO A 112 46.14 -19.44 -18.45
CA PRO A 112 46.93 -20.65 -18.47
C PRO A 112 47.93 -20.73 -17.30
N CYS A 113 48.55 -19.61 -16.91
CA CYS A 113 49.58 -19.52 -15.87
C CYS A 113 49.79 -18.06 -15.42
N ASP A 114 50.58 -17.84 -14.39
CA ASP A 114 50.90 -16.53 -13.82
C ASP A 114 52.41 -16.21 -13.84
N VAL A 115 53.18 -16.95 -14.64
CA VAL A 115 54.64 -16.79 -14.80
C VAL A 115 55.08 -16.82 -16.27
N GLU A 116 56.30 -16.34 -16.53
CA GLU A 116 56.91 -16.34 -17.86
C GLU A 116 57.33 -17.75 -18.33
N GLY A 117 57.12 -18.04 -19.61
CA GLY A 117 57.61 -19.26 -20.26
C GLY A 117 56.67 -19.84 -21.31
N GLN A 118 57.02 -21.03 -21.82
CA GLN A 118 56.32 -21.66 -22.94
C GLN A 118 54.95 -22.23 -22.52
N ILE A 119 53.92 -21.96 -23.31
CA ILE A 119 52.57 -22.52 -23.15
C ILE A 119 52.25 -23.41 -24.35
N LEU A 120 51.94 -24.67 -24.10
CA LEU A 120 51.44 -25.62 -25.09
C LEU A 120 50.05 -26.09 -24.67
N ILE A 121 49.03 -25.86 -25.50
CA ILE A 121 47.66 -26.36 -25.28
C ILE A 121 47.29 -27.32 -26.40
N SER A 122 46.82 -28.52 -26.03
CA SER A 122 46.28 -29.52 -26.94
C SER A 122 44.94 -30.06 -26.45
N ASP A 123 44.20 -30.75 -27.31
CA ASP A 123 42.92 -31.41 -26.99
C ASP A 123 41.87 -30.50 -26.34
N PHE A 124 41.89 -29.20 -26.67
CA PHE A 124 40.92 -28.23 -26.15
C PHE A 124 39.52 -28.55 -26.69
N CYS A 125 38.59 -28.82 -25.79
CA CYS A 125 37.20 -29.11 -26.08
C CYS A 125 36.29 -28.30 -25.15
N LEU A 126 35.24 -27.72 -25.73
CA LEU A 126 34.09 -27.20 -25.01
C LEU A 126 32.86 -27.99 -25.49
N ALA A 127 32.20 -28.69 -24.58
CA ALA A 127 31.05 -29.53 -24.91
C ALA A 127 29.84 -29.19 -24.05
N ALA A 128 28.67 -29.12 -24.66
CA ALA A 128 27.40 -28.98 -23.92
C ALA A 128 26.93 -30.37 -23.45
N GLU A 129 26.52 -30.50 -22.19
CA GLU A 129 25.83 -31.71 -21.71
C GLU A 129 24.42 -31.78 -22.34
N THR A 130 24.09 -32.89 -23.00
CA THR A 130 22.77 -33.09 -23.63
C THR A 130 21.81 -33.95 -22.80
N SER A 131 22.18 -34.34 -21.57
CA SER A 131 21.33 -35.19 -20.72
C SER A 131 20.34 -34.37 -19.86
N HIS A 132 19.07 -34.79 -19.87
CA HIS A 132 17.93 -34.12 -19.21
C HIS A 132 17.78 -34.40 -17.71
N ASN A 133 18.78 -34.98 -17.03
CA ASN A 133 18.64 -35.39 -15.63
C ASN A 133 19.85 -35.00 -14.80
N LYS A 134 19.56 -34.36 -13.65
CA LYS A 134 20.47 -33.74 -12.65
C LYS A 134 20.83 -32.27 -12.90
N ARG A 135 19.80 -31.40 -12.97
CA ARG A 135 19.97 -30.04 -12.43
C ARG A 135 20.11 -30.16 -10.92
N ARG A 136 21.22 -29.70 -10.36
CA ARG A 136 21.32 -29.43 -8.92
C ARG A 136 20.18 -28.45 -8.58
N SER A 137 19.34 -28.78 -7.61
CA SER A 137 18.25 -27.92 -7.16
C SER A 137 18.83 -26.64 -6.57
N PHE A 138 18.82 -25.56 -7.35
CA PHE A 138 19.09 -24.21 -6.85
C PHE A 138 17.98 -23.84 -5.86
N THR A 139 18.33 -23.53 -4.62
CA THR A 139 17.36 -22.97 -3.67
C THR A 139 17.02 -21.54 -4.08
N PHE A 140 15.86 -21.02 -3.67
CA PHE A 140 15.49 -19.63 -3.93
C PHE A 140 16.42 -18.63 -3.20
N SER A 141 17.06 -19.00 -2.08
CA SER A 141 18.10 -18.17 -1.48
C SER A 141 19.36 -18.11 -2.34
N ASP A 142 19.73 -19.23 -2.98
CA ASP A 142 20.85 -19.27 -3.92
C ASP A 142 20.50 -18.49 -5.19
N PHE A 143 19.26 -18.59 -5.71
CA PHE A 143 18.80 -17.82 -6.87
C PHE A 143 18.62 -16.33 -6.56
N LYS A 144 18.15 -15.92 -5.38
CA LYS A 144 18.02 -14.51 -4.98
C LYS A 144 19.39 -13.88 -4.69
N SER A 145 20.28 -14.62 -4.02
CA SER A 145 21.69 -14.24 -3.82
C SER A 145 22.40 -14.11 -5.17
N LEU A 146 22.19 -15.05 -6.09
CA LEU A 146 22.78 -15.06 -7.42
C LEU A 146 22.12 -14.05 -8.37
N PHE A 147 20.82 -13.80 -8.30
CA PHE A 147 20.09 -12.83 -9.13
C PHE A 147 20.34 -11.39 -8.68
N MET A 148 20.47 -11.14 -7.37
CA MET A 148 20.98 -9.86 -6.84
C MET A 148 22.47 -9.67 -7.19
N ARG A 149 23.28 -10.74 -7.17
CA ARG A 149 24.69 -10.70 -7.60
C ARG A 149 24.88 -10.52 -9.11
N ILE A 150 23.99 -11.06 -9.96
CA ILE A 150 24.14 -11.09 -11.42
C ILE A 150 23.34 -9.96 -12.12
N TYR A 151 22.17 -9.56 -11.62
CA TYR A 151 21.24 -8.68 -12.35
C TYR A 151 20.78 -7.41 -11.63
N GLY A 152 20.98 -7.29 -10.32
CA GLY A 152 20.56 -6.14 -9.53
C GLY A 152 21.70 -5.53 -8.73
N PHE A 153 22.53 -4.68 -9.34
CA PHE A 153 23.44 -3.85 -8.55
C PHE A 153 22.62 -2.79 -7.82
N GLU A 154 22.32 -3.06 -6.55
CA GLU A 154 21.80 -2.06 -5.63
C GLU A 154 22.93 -1.15 -5.17
N LEU A 155 22.81 0.13 -5.51
CA LEU A 155 23.74 1.16 -5.07
C LEU A 155 23.02 2.02 -4.04
N ASN A 156 23.31 1.77 -2.77
CA ASN A 156 22.85 2.63 -1.68
C ASN A 156 23.67 3.93 -1.68
N ALA A 157 22.98 5.06 -1.65
CA ALA A 157 23.61 6.36 -1.58
C ALA A 157 23.99 6.68 -0.13
N VAL A 158 25.22 7.14 0.07
CA VAL A 158 25.61 7.89 1.26
C VAL A 158 25.29 9.36 1.00
N LEU A 159 24.36 9.92 1.79
CA LEU A 159 23.96 11.32 1.69
C LEU A 159 24.96 12.20 2.45
N LYS A 160 25.58 13.16 1.76
CA LYS A 160 26.44 14.18 2.37
C LYS A 160 25.73 15.53 2.32
N PRO A 161 25.41 16.16 3.47
CA PRO A 161 24.75 17.47 3.48
C PRO A 161 25.70 18.52 2.88
N MET A 162 25.16 19.43 2.08
CA MET A 162 25.96 20.47 1.41
C MET A 162 25.50 21.88 1.75
N ASN A 163 24.20 22.17 1.62
CA ASN A 163 23.63 23.50 1.84
C ASN A 163 22.30 23.42 2.61
N GLN A 164 22.05 24.41 3.47
CA GLN A 164 20.81 24.63 4.23
C GLN A 164 20.24 23.38 4.94
N LEU A 165 21.09 22.42 5.29
CA LEU A 165 20.74 21.18 5.99
C LEU A 165 21.57 21.08 7.27
N THR A 166 20.90 20.99 8.40
CA THR A 166 21.52 20.77 9.71
C THR A 166 21.01 19.48 10.33
N TYR A 167 21.88 18.74 11.03
CA TYR A 167 21.50 17.50 11.70
C TYR A 167 21.51 17.71 13.21
N THR A 168 20.33 17.65 13.83
CA THR A 168 20.15 17.83 15.27
C THR A 168 19.07 16.87 15.78
N GLY A 169 19.25 16.30 16.97
CA GLY A 169 18.23 15.46 17.61
C GLY A 169 17.84 14.17 16.88
N GLY A 170 18.64 13.69 15.92
CA GLY A 170 18.33 12.48 15.14
C GLY A 170 17.57 12.74 13.82
N SER A 171 17.38 13.99 13.43
CA SER A 171 16.70 14.40 12.20
C SER A 171 17.46 15.49 11.45
N TRP A 172 17.20 15.63 10.15
CA TRP A 172 17.68 16.76 9.36
C TRP A 172 16.67 17.90 9.39
N PHE A 173 17.15 19.13 9.43
CA PHE A 173 16.35 20.34 9.31
C PHE A 173 16.80 21.11 8.08
N SER A 174 15.85 21.38 7.19
CA SER A 174 15.98 22.34 6.09
C SER A 174 15.69 23.75 6.60
N SER A 175 16.58 24.71 6.33
CA SER A 175 16.48 26.10 6.81
C SER A 175 16.34 27.13 5.67
N GLY A 176 15.82 26.75 4.51
CA GLY A 176 15.65 27.63 3.37
C GLY A 176 15.10 26.96 2.11
N ASP A 177 15.35 27.58 0.96
CA ASP A 177 14.82 27.25 -0.37
C ASP A 177 15.73 26.34 -1.24
N ASP A 178 16.96 26.06 -0.79
CA ASP A 178 17.96 25.23 -1.49
C ASP A 178 18.63 24.14 -0.61
N PRO A 179 17.88 23.38 0.21
CA PRO A 179 18.45 22.29 0.99
C PRO A 179 18.90 21.17 0.04
N HIS A 180 20.16 20.73 0.12
CA HIS A 180 20.61 19.62 -0.75
C HIS A 180 21.74 18.76 -0.20
N PHE A 181 21.68 17.49 -0.61
CA PHE A 181 22.68 16.47 -0.40
C PHE A 181 23.51 16.23 -1.67
N LYS A 182 24.78 15.90 -1.48
CA LYS A 182 25.59 15.22 -2.50
C LYS A 182 25.54 13.72 -2.26
N LEU A 183 25.13 12.95 -3.26
CA LEU A 183 25.07 11.50 -3.18
C LEU A 183 26.41 10.89 -3.55
N SER A 184 26.90 9.98 -2.69
CA SER A 184 28.09 9.17 -2.95
C SER A 184 27.69 7.69 -2.98
N PHE A 185 28.19 6.94 -3.96
CA PHE A 185 27.91 5.51 -4.09
C PHE A 185 29.20 4.72 -3.92
N SER A 186 29.10 3.47 -3.44
CA SER A 186 30.26 2.59 -3.23
C SER A 186 30.96 2.18 -4.53
N ARG A 187 30.29 2.34 -5.69
CA ARG A 187 30.78 2.02 -7.03
C ARG A 187 30.31 3.06 -8.04
N LYS A 188 31.01 3.18 -9.16
CA LYS A 188 30.66 4.09 -10.26
C LYS A 188 29.36 3.63 -10.93
N ILE A 189 28.45 4.56 -11.19
CA ILE A 189 27.19 4.29 -11.91
C ILE A 189 27.50 4.17 -13.40
N SER A 190 27.10 3.05 -14.02
CA SER A 190 27.21 2.84 -15.47
C SER A 190 26.00 3.41 -16.22
N PRO A 191 26.12 3.75 -17.51
CA PRO A 191 24.95 4.10 -18.34
C PRO A 191 23.94 2.94 -18.34
N GLY A 192 22.65 3.25 -18.33
CA GLY A 192 21.63 2.22 -18.19
C GLY A 192 20.30 2.69 -17.61
N TRP A 193 19.33 1.77 -17.58
CA TRP A 193 18.05 1.96 -16.89
C TRP A 193 18.23 1.63 -15.41
N TYR A 194 17.67 2.49 -14.57
CA TYR A 194 17.66 2.31 -13.13
C TYR A 194 16.28 2.61 -12.56
N VAL A 195 15.94 1.96 -11.45
CA VAL A 195 14.92 2.45 -10.53
C VAL A 195 15.62 3.23 -9.43
N VAL A 196 15.31 4.50 -9.30
CA VAL A 196 15.61 5.30 -8.11
C VAL A 196 14.53 4.96 -7.09
N GLU A 197 14.92 4.49 -5.92
CA GLU A 197 14.01 4.43 -4.78
C GLU A 197 14.46 5.42 -3.71
N VAL A 198 13.51 6.14 -3.14
CA VAL A 198 13.72 7.07 -2.05
C VAL A 198 12.79 6.71 -0.90
N ASP A 199 13.35 6.21 0.18
CA ASP A 199 12.67 6.04 1.47
C ASP A 199 12.72 7.38 2.21
N TYR A 200 11.57 7.99 2.45
CA TYR A 200 11.49 9.38 2.89
C TYR A 200 10.37 9.59 3.91
N LEU A 201 10.70 10.21 5.03
CA LEU A 201 9.77 10.64 6.08
C LEU A 201 10.15 12.05 6.52
N CYS A 202 9.22 12.99 6.37
CA CYS A 202 9.36 14.37 6.83
C CYS A 202 8.08 14.88 7.52
N SER A 203 8.14 16.09 8.07
CA SER A 203 7.00 16.75 8.75
C SER A 203 5.89 17.21 7.79
N GLN A 204 6.19 17.30 6.49
CA GLN A 204 5.20 17.58 5.44
C GLN A 204 4.62 16.27 4.90
N SER A 205 3.40 16.30 4.35
CA SER A 205 2.78 15.11 3.72
C SER A 205 3.50 14.69 2.44
N THR A 206 4.02 15.66 1.70
CA THR A 206 4.81 15.47 0.49
C THR A 206 5.95 16.47 0.43
N ALA A 207 7.08 16.10 -0.18
CA ALA A 207 8.18 17.03 -0.47
C ALA A 207 8.55 16.98 -1.96
N PRO A 208 8.62 18.14 -2.66
CA PRO A 208 9.14 18.18 -4.01
C PRO A 208 10.64 17.95 -3.93
N ALA A 209 11.10 16.78 -4.37
CA ALA A 209 12.52 16.48 -4.39
C ALA A 209 13.06 16.52 -5.82
N LYS A 210 14.33 16.90 -5.96
CA LYS A 210 14.96 17.07 -7.26
C LYS A 210 16.34 16.44 -7.27
N PHE A 211 16.65 15.72 -8.33
CA PHE A 211 17.97 15.17 -8.57
C PHE A 211 18.64 15.91 -9.72
N TYR A 212 19.87 16.33 -9.48
CA TYR A 212 20.74 16.94 -10.47
C TYR A 212 21.85 15.95 -10.81
N ILE A 213 21.98 15.61 -12.10
CA ILE A 213 22.99 14.68 -12.58
C ILE A 213 24.08 15.47 -13.32
N ASP A 214 25.32 15.37 -12.85
CA ASP A 214 26.47 15.94 -13.54
C ASP A 214 27.15 14.87 -14.39
N TYR A 215 27.16 15.03 -15.71
CA TYR A 215 27.87 14.16 -16.65
C TYR A 215 29.28 14.68 -17.03
N GLY A 216 29.77 15.73 -16.36
CA GLY A 216 31.10 16.32 -16.56
C GLY A 216 31.09 17.81 -16.92
N SER A 217 29.92 18.45 -16.95
CA SER A 217 29.75 19.89 -17.24
C SER A 217 29.25 20.70 -16.04
N GLY A 218 29.14 20.07 -14.86
CA GLY A 218 28.52 20.63 -13.68
C GLY A 218 27.00 20.43 -13.66
N PHE A 219 26.40 20.65 -12.49
CA PHE A 219 24.95 20.59 -12.31
C PHE A 219 24.26 21.69 -13.11
N ASN A 220 23.25 21.30 -13.89
CA ASN A 220 22.47 22.20 -14.73
C ASN A 220 21.02 21.71 -14.79
N GLU A 221 20.09 22.57 -15.19
CA GLU A 221 18.66 22.27 -15.21
C GLU A 221 18.25 21.22 -16.25
N LYS A 222 19.04 21.05 -17.31
CA LYS A 222 18.76 20.11 -18.40
C LYS A 222 18.95 18.65 -17.98
N ASP A 223 19.91 18.39 -17.09
CA ASP A 223 20.25 17.04 -16.61
C ASP A 223 19.65 16.78 -15.22
N THR A 224 18.35 17.04 -15.07
CA THR A 224 17.62 16.87 -13.81
C THR A 224 16.45 15.92 -13.93
N PHE A 225 16.03 15.37 -12.79
CA PHE A 225 14.76 14.67 -12.68
C PHE A 225 14.15 14.89 -11.29
N SER A 226 12.88 15.25 -11.21
CA SER A 226 12.20 15.44 -9.91
C SER A 226 11.47 14.19 -9.45
N LEU A 227 11.34 14.01 -8.15
CA LEU A 227 10.53 12.99 -7.54
C LEU A 227 9.78 13.65 -6.39
N ASN A 228 8.46 13.73 -6.48
CA ASN A 228 7.69 14.11 -5.31
C ASN A 228 7.69 12.94 -4.33
N LEU A 229 8.25 13.18 -3.17
CA LEU A 229 8.36 12.20 -2.12
C LEU A 229 7.08 12.27 -1.30
N VAL A 230 6.28 11.21 -1.29
CA VAL A 230 5.23 11.06 -0.30
C VAL A 230 5.87 10.58 0.99
N SER A 231 5.69 11.34 2.05
CA SER A 231 6.22 11.04 3.37
C SER A 231 5.66 9.70 3.88
N GLY A 232 6.52 8.81 4.36
CA GLY A 232 6.14 7.47 4.84
C GLY A 232 5.94 6.40 3.75
N ARG A 233 6.37 6.66 2.51
CA ARG A 233 6.36 5.69 1.39
C ARG A 233 7.75 5.46 0.82
N ILE A 234 7.93 4.31 0.17
CA ILE A 234 9.07 4.09 -0.73
C ILE A 234 8.69 4.66 -2.10
N ASN A 235 9.29 5.80 -2.43
CA ASN A 235 9.02 6.52 -3.67
C ASN A 235 9.93 5.95 -4.78
N LYS A 236 9.35 5.44 -5.87
CA LYS A 236 10.11 4.77 -6.94
C LYS A 236 9.97 5.51 -8.28
N ARG A 237 11.09 5.70 -8.99
CA ARG A 237 11.10 6.25 -10.35
C ARG A 237 12.05 5.48 -11.26
N VAL A 238 11.56 5.06 -12.42
CA VAL A 238 12.43 4.55 -13.50
C VAL A 238 13.12 5.73 -14.19
N ILE A 239 14.44 5.68 -14.31
CA ILE A 239 15.27 6.68 -14.98
C ILE A 239 16.26 6.03 -15.94
N TRP A 240 16.74 6.79 -16.91
CA TRP A 240 17.81 6.39 -17.82
C TRP A 240 19.03 7.31 -17.62
N PHE A 241 20.18 6.73 -17.28
CA PHE A 241 21.46 7.44 -17.32
C PHE A 241 22.06 7.33 -18.72
N GLN A 242 22.18 8.47 -19.40
CA GLN A 242 22.70 8.55 -20.78
C GLN A 242 24.19 8.22 -20.86
N SER A 243 24.93 8.59 -19.83
CA SER A 243 26.34 8.25 -19.65
C SER A 243 26.61 7.98 -18.16
N SER A 244 27.84 7.66 -17.78
CA SER A 244 28.17 7.52 -16.35
C SER A 244 28.16 8.90 -15.67
N PRO A 245 27.31 9.12 -14.65
CA PRO A 245 27.33 10.38 -13.91
C PRO A 245 28.64 10.52 -13.12
N VAL A 246 29.19 11.73 -13.14
CA VAL A 246 30.35 12.16 -12.35
C VAL A 246 29.93 12.47 -10.92
N SER A 247 28.77 13.10 -10.76
CA SER A 247 28.20 13.43 -9.45
C SER A 247 26.68 13.47 -9.52
N ILE A 248 26.01 13.19 -8.40
CA ILE A 248 24.56 13.35 -8.25
C ILE A 248 24.31 14.23 -7.03
N ARG A 249 23.54 15.30 -7.22
CA ARG A 249 22.98 16.13 -6.16
C ARG A 249 21.50 15.78 -5.99
N PHE A 250 21.03 15.78 -4.75
CA PHE A 250 19.68 15.45 -4.38
C PHE A 250 19.14 16.48 -3.40
N ASP A 251 18.09 17.15 -3.81
CA ASP A 251 17.41 18.21 -3.11
C ASP A 251 16.14 17.57 -2.55
N PRO A 252 16.05 17.29 -1.24
CA PRO A 252 14.95 16.51 -0.68
C PRO A 252 13.62 17.29 -0.54
N CYS A 253 13.65 18.62 -0.61
CA CYS A 253 12.53 19.53 -0.42
C CYS A 253 12.90 20.95 -0.94
N GLU A 254 11.92 21.87 -1.01
CA GLU A 254 12.11 23.26 -1.46
C GLU A 254 11.70 24.30 -0.37
N SER A 255 11.43 23.84 0.86
CA SER A 255 11.01 24.69 1.98
C SER A 255 11.58 24.22 3.32
N GLU A 256 11.37 25.01 4.37
CA GLU A 256 11.72 24.64 5.74
C GLU A 256 10.89 23.43 6.20
N THR A 257 11.58 22.35 6.57
CA THR A 257 10.95 21.11 7.02
C THR A 257 11.92 20.26 7.83
N GLN A 258 11.36 19.41 8.70
CA GLN A 258 12.10 18.40 9.43
C GLN A 258 12.02 17.07 8.67
N ILE A 259 13.16 16.52 8.29
CA ILE A 259 13.29 15.22 7.62
C ILE A 259 13.79 14.20 8.65
N LEU A 260 12.90 13.27 9.02
CA LEU A 260 13.14 12.22 10.01
C LEU A 260 13.94 11.06 9.42
N THR A 261 13.59 10.60 8.22
CA THR A 261 14.35 9.58 7.49
C THR A 261 14.48 9.94 6.03
N CYS A 262 15.64 9.64 5.44
CA CYS A 262 15.90 9.86 4.03
C CYS A 262 17.00 8.93 3.52
N HIS A 263 16.63 7.94 2.70
CA HIS A 263 17.55 7.01 2.06
C HIS A 263 17.29 6.95 0.57
N VAL A 264 18.36 7.02 -0.23
CA VAL A 264 18.29 6.91 -1.69
C VAL A 264 19.03 5.65 -2.13
N ARG A 265 18.41 4.86 -3.01
CA ARG A 265 19.05 3.71 -3.67
C ARG A 265 18.80 3.73 -5.17
N LEU A 266 19.78 3.25 -5.93
CA LEU A 266 19.67 3.00 -7.36
C LEU A 266 19.71 1.51 -7.62
N ILE A 267 18.71 0.98 -8.33
CA ILE A 267 18.62 -0.42 -8.71
C ILE A 267 18.75 -0.50 -10.22
N ARG A 268 19.81 -1.11 -10.75
CA ARG A 268 19.94 -1.31 -12.20
C ARG A 268 18.85 -2.24 -12.70
N VAL A 269 18.16 -1.87 -13.77
CA VAL A 269 17.08 -2.68 -14.37
C VAL A 269 17.30 -2.89 -15.85
N THR A 270 16.69 -3.94 -16.40
CA THR A 270 16.75 -4.20 -17.84
C THR A 270 15.85 -3.23 -18.60
N LYS A 271 16.17 -3.01 -19.87
CA LYS A 271 15.36 -2.22 -20.79
C LYS A 271 13.92 -2.74 -20.89
N GLY A 272 13.72 -4.06 -20.96
CA GLY A 272 12.38 -4.67 -21.01
C GLY A 272 11.57 -4.42 -19.73
N PHE A 273 12.23 -4.43 -18.56
CA PHE A 273 11.58 -4.08 -17.29
C PHE A 273 11.16 -2.61 -17.25
N ALA A 274 12.07 -1.70 -17.63
CA ALA A 274 11.77 -0.27 -17.72
C ALA A 274 10.62 0.02 -18.68
N HIS A 275 10.65 -0.60 -19.87
CA HIS A 275 9.61 -0.49 -20.89
C HIS A 275 8.25 -0.98 -20.37
N SER A 276 8.20 -2.17 -19.76
CA SER A 276 6.96 -2.72 -19.17
C SER A 276 6.38 -1.82 -18.08
N ARG A 277 7.22 -1.26 -17.19
CA ARG A 277 6.76 -0.38 -16.11
C ARG A 277 6.25 0.96 -16.61
N ILE A 278 6.92 1.56 -17.59
CA ILE A 278 6.50 2.81 -18.22
C ILE A 278 5.18 2.59 -18.98
N LEU A 279 5.09 1.54 -19.81
CA LEU A 279 3.88 1.21 -20.57
C LEU A 279 2.67 0.93 -19.68
N LYS A 280 2.81 0.07 -18.66
CA LYS A 280 1.71 -0.27 -17.75
C LYS A 280 1.09 0.98 -17.12
N LYS A 281 1.91 1.97 -16.78
CA LYS A 281 1.48 3.22 -16.15
C LYS A 281 0.90 4.24 -17.14
N LEU A 282 1.42 4.30 -18.36
CA LEU A 282 0.87 5.16 -19.41
C LEU A 282 -0.48 4.65 -19.94
N VAL A 283 -0.66 3.32 -19.99
CA VAL A 283 -1.95 2.70 -20.30
C VAL A 283 -2.96 2.93 -19.18
N SER A 284 -2.57 2.77 -17.90
CA SER A 284 -3.46 3.07 -16.77
C SER A 284 -3.86 4.54 -16.70
N ALA A 285 -2.98 5.46 -17.14
CA ALA A 285 -3.24 6.90 -17.20
C ALA A 285 -3.98 7.36 -18.49
N GLY A 286 -4.39 6.42 -19.35
CA GLY A 286 -5.11 6.70 -20.59
C GLY A 286 -4.31 7.41 -21.69
N LEU A 287 -2.97 7.47 -21.56
CA LEU A 287 -2.07 8.19 -22.48
C LEU A 287 -1.58 7.33 -23.65
N LEU A 288 -1.68 6.00 -23.52
CA LEU A 288 -1.33 5.04 -24.57
C LEU A 288 -2.38 3.93 -24.65
N LYS A 289 -2.63 3.42 -25.86
CA LYS A 289 -3.46 2.24 -26.06
C LYS A 289 -2.68 0.98 -25.67
N PRO A 290 -3.35 -0.07 -25.16
CA PRO A 290 -2.69 -1.31 -24.73
C PRO A 290 -1.84 -2.01 -25.81
N GLU A 291 -2.15 -1.79 -27.09
CA GLU A 291 -1.45 -2.39 -28.23
C GLU A 291 -0.37 -1.48 -28.85
N ALA A 292 -0.02 -0.35 -28.23
CA ALA A 292 0.95 0.59 -28.80
C ALA A 292 2.39 0.04 -28.73
N ASP A 293 3.07 -0.01 -29.88
CA ASP A 293 4.49 -0.34 -29.97
C ASP A 293 5.32 0.96 -29.79
N VAL A 294 6.14 1.02 -28.75
CA VAL A 294 6.85 2.24 -28.32
C VAL A 294 8.36 2.03 -28.49
N SER A 295 9.00 2.90 -29.29
CA SER A 295 10.44 2.78 -29.59
C SER A 295 11.34 3.29 -28.45
N ASP A 296 12.64 3.02 -28.54
CA ASP A 296 13.63 3.42 -27.52
C ASP A 296 13.78 4.93 -27.35
N ALA A 297 13.70 5.67 -28.46
CA ALA A 297 13.76 7.13 -28.46
C ALA A 297 12.48 7.72 -27.82
N ASP A 298 11.37 7.01 -27.93
CA ASP A 298 10.10 7.39 -27.35
C ASP A 298 10.08 7.14 -25.83
N LEU A 299 10.67 6.05 -25.32
CA LEU A 299 10.74 5.74 -23.88
C LEU A 299 11.43 6.82 -23.04
N GLY A 300 12.51 7.42 -23.56
CA GLY A 300 13.19 8.53 -22.89
C GLY A 300 12.29 9.76 -22.77
N THR A 301 11.57 10.07 -23.85
CA THR A 301 10.60 11.18 -23.97
C THR A 301 9.31 10.93 -23.16
N TYR A 302 8.88 9.68 -23.05
CA TYR A 302 7.76 9.27 -22.22
C TYR A 302 8.11 9.28 -20.73
N SER A 303 9.38 9.08 -20.34
CA SER A 303 9.82 9.21 -18.94
C SER A 303 9.83 10.66 -18.42
N SER A 304 9.93 11.65 -19.32
CA SER A 304 9.78 13.07 -19.00
C SER A 304 8.31 13.51 -19.00
N LEU A 305 7.48 13.01 -19.94
CA LEU A 305 6.01 13.15 -19.89
C LEU A 305 5.37 12.45 -18.67
N TYR A 306 5.97 11.35 -18.22
CA TYR A 306 5.61 10.58 -17.02
C TYR A 306 5.67 11.43 -15.74
N VAL A 307 6.50 12.47 -15.72
CA VAL A 307 6.75 13.30 -14.54
C VAL A 307 6.07 14.66 -14.62
N SER A 308 5.86 15.25 -15.80
CA SER A 308 5.03 16.48 -15.93
C SER A 308 3.58 16.30 -15.46
N ARG A 309 3.16 15.08 -15.11
CA ARG A 309 1.81 14.74 -14.65
C ARG A 309 1.76 14.03 -13.28
N GLN A 310 2.91 13.69 -12.66
CA GLN A 310 2.98 13.08 -11.31
C GLN A 310 3.50 14.06 -10.24
N GLN A 311 3.75 15.30 -10.63
CA GLN A 311 4.72 16.19 -9.99
C GLN A 311 4.17 17.13 -8.93
N THR A 312 2.90 17.04 -8.54
CA THR A 312 2.34 18.07 -7.65
C THR A 312 0.97 17.69 -7.08
N ASP A 313 0.60 16.41 -7.09
CA ASP A 313 -0.81 16.13 -7.34
C ASP A 313 -1.75 16.17 -6.15
N ASP A 314 -1.34 15.91 -4.90
CA ASP A 314 -2.29 16.10 -3.79
C ASP A 314 -2.42 17.58 -3.43
N VAL A 315 -1.33 18.35 -3.42
CA VAL A 315 -1.41 19.80 -3.21
C VAL A 315 -2.10 20.48 -4.39
N LEU A 316 -1.73 20.20 -5.65
CA LEU A 316 -2.43 20.77 -6.81
C LEU A 316 -3.82 20.20 -7.02
N ALA A 317 -4.11 18.93 -6.74
CA ALA A 317 -5.48 18.44 -6.79
C ALA A 317 -6.30 19.02 -5.66
N TYR A 318 -5.71 19.27 -4.48
CA TYR A 318 -6.39 20.01 -3.43
C TYR A 318 -6.63 21.45 -3.85
N GLN A 319 -5.64 22.15 -4.40
CA GLN A 319 -5.83 23.49 -4.98
C GLN A 319 -6.84 23.48 -6.13
N SER A 320 -6.91 22.41 -6.92
CA SER A 320 -7.92 22.23 -7.98
C SER A 320 -9.31 21.99 -7.39
N TYR A 321 -9.40 21.23 -6.29
CA TYR A 321 -10.61 21.05 -5.51
C TYR A 321 -11.07 22.39 -4.94
N LEU A 322 -10.19 23.14 -4.27
CA LEU A 322 -10.46 24.49 -3.75
C LEU A 322 -10.95 25.43 -4.87
N ALA A 323 -10.29 25.41 -6.04
CA ALA A 323 -10.70 26.20 -7.19
C ALA A 323 -12.07 25.77 -7.78
N SER A 324 -12.52 24.54 -7.52
CA SER A 324 -13.82 24.03 -7.96
C SER A 324 -14.93 24.22 -6.94
N GLU A 325 -14.62 24.49 -5.65
CA GLU A 325 -15.63 24.57 -4.58
C GLU A 325 -16.71 25.61 -4.87
N ASP A 326 -16.35 26.77 -5.44
CA ASP A 326 -17.35 27.79 -5.78
C ASP A 326 -18.34 27.33 -6.86
N SER A 327 -17.94 26.43 -7.77
CA SER A 327 -18.85 25.83 -8.75
C SER A 327 -19.77 24.75 -8.16
N LEU A 328 -19.44 24.22 -6.98
CA LEU A 328 -20.25 23.25 -6.24
C LEU A 328 -21.34 23.90 -5.38
N LYS A 329 -21.21 25.21 -5.11
CA LYS A 329 -22.16 25.97 -4.32
C LYS A 329 -23.47 26.11 -5.08
N MET A 330 -24.58 25.96 -4.35
CA MET A 330 -25.90 26.29 -4.86
C MET A 330 -25.97 27.79 -5.16
N THR A 331 -26.66 28.14 -6.24
CA THR A 331 -27.05 29.51 -6.55
C THR A 331 -28.05 30.03 -5.51
N SER A 332 -28.14 31.35 -5.32
CA SER A 332 -29.10 31.95 -4.39
C SER A 332 -30.54 31.51 -4.66
N GLU A 333 -30.93 31.37 -5.93
CA GLU A 333 -32.27 30.88 -6.31
C GLU A 333 -32.53 29.43 -5.85
N GLU A 334 -31.53 28.56 -5.94
CA GLU A 334 -31.63 27.18 -5.46
C GLU A 334 -31.69 27.11 -3.93
N VAL A 335 -30.91 27.95 -3.25
CA VAL A 335 -30.93 28.09 -1.78
C VAL A 335 -32.32 28.55 -1.31
N ASP A 336 -32.87 29.59 -1.94
CA ASP A 336 -34.20 30.10 -1.64
C ASP A 336 -35.28 29.04 -1.87
N SER A 337 -35.23 28.34 -3.01
CA SER A 337 -36.17 27.26 -3.32
C SER A 337 -36.09 26.10 -2.32
N LEU A 338 -34.89 25.70 -1.90
CA LEU A 338 -34.74 24.65 -0.90
C LEU A 338 -35.24 25.11 0.47
N THR A 339 -34.94 26.34 0.86
CA THR A 339 -35.40 26.95 2.11
C THR A 339 -36.92 27.05 2.17
N GLU A 340 -37.57 27.40 1.05
CA GLU A 340 -39.04 27.39 0.94
C GLU A 340 -39.62 25.98 1.03
N ARG A 341 -38.97 24.98 0.41
CA ARG A 341 -39.44 23.59 0.36
C ARG A 341 -39.35 22.87 1.71
N VAL A 342 -38.19 22.95 2.38
CA VAL A 342 -37.98 22.33 3.71
C VAL A 342 -38.83 23.03 4.77
N GLY A 343 -39.29 24.24 4.45
CA GLY A 343 -40.02 25.12 5.32
C GLY A 343 -39.06 25.98 6.12
N LYS A 344 -39.42 27.25 6.30
CA LYS A 344 -38.70 28.21 7.16
C LYS A 344 -38.67 27.82 8.65
N SER A 345 -39.12 26.61 9.00
CA SER A 345 -39.20 26.12 10.37
C SER A 345 -37.99 25.29 10.79
N LEU A 346 -37.22 24.70 9.85
CA LEU A 346 -36.05 23.88 10.21
C LEU A 346 -34.97 24.78 10.80
N LEU A 347 -34.78 24.73 12.12
CA LEU A 347 -33.83 25.62 12.80
C LEU A 347 -32.56 24.85 13.19
N LEU A 348 -31.40 25.39 12.83
CA LEU A 348 -30.10 24.87 13.25
C LEU A 348 -29.58 25.65 14.48
N SER A 349 -29.30 24.97 15.59
CA SER A 349 -28.68 25.58 16.77
C SER A 349 -27.18 25.25 16.81
N VAL A 350 -26.32 26.25 16.70
CA VAL A 350 -24.88 26.09 16.87
C VAL A 350 -24.52 26.11 18.35
N ILE A 351 -23.81 25.09 18.83
CA ILE A 351 -23.23 25.07 20.17
C ILE A 351 -21.77 25.44 20.09
N MET A 352 -21.36 26.45 20.87
CA MET A 352 -19.99 26.95 20.91
C MET A 352 -19.57 27.26 22.35
N PRO A 353 -18.99 26.30 23.08
CA PRO A 353 -18.36 26.58 24.37
C PRO A 353 -17.06 27.38 24.17
N THR A 354 -16.75 28.32 25.05
CA THR A 354 -15.49 29.11 25.01
C THR A 354 -14.90 29.32 26.40
N TYR A 355 -13.56 29.39 26.47
CA TYR A 355 -12.84 29.76 27.68
C TYR A 355 -11.51 30.43 27.32
N ASN A 356 -11.36 31.71 27.68
CA ASN A 356 -10.15 32.51 27.41
C ASN A 356 -9.70 32.50 25.94
N THR A 357 -10.63 32.42 25.00
CA THR A 357 -10.33 32.45 23.57
C THR A 357 -9.85 33.83 23.14
N GLU A 358 -8.85 33.87 22.26
CA GLU A 358 -8.38 35.12 21.65
C GLU A 358 -9.55 35.81 20.91
N PRO A 359 -9.81 37.11 21.16
CA PRO A 359 -10.91 37.85 20.52
C PRO A 359 -10.97 37.70 19.00
N ARG A 360 -9.82 37.76 18.32
CA ARG A 360 -9.75 37.64 16.86
C ARG A 360 -10.36 36.33 16.37
N LEU A 361 -10.02 35.21 17.03
CA LEU A 361 -10.52 33.89 16.65
C LEU A 361 -12.03 33.77 16.88
N LEU A 362 -12.55 34.31 17.98
CA LEU A 362 -13.99 34.37 18.26
C LEU A 362 -14.74 35.16 17.18
N PHE A 363 -14.23 36.33 16.80
CA PHE A 363 -14.86 37.14 15.77
C PHE A 363 -14.88 36.43 14.42
N GLU A 364 -13.76 35.82 14.00
CA GLU A 364 -13.70 35.11 12.73
C GLU A 364 -14.58 33.85 12.72
N ALA A 365 -14.72 33.15 13.85
CA ALA A 365 -15.65 32.03 14.01
C ALA A 365 -17.11 32.48 13.84
N VAL A 366 -17.53 33.53 14.55
CA VAL A 366 -18.88 34.10 14.45
C VAL A 366 -19.15 34.69 13.07
N GLU A 367 -18.17 35.36 12.46
CA GLU A 367 -18.27 35.90 11.10
C GLU A 367 -18.54 34.78 10.07
N SER A 368 -17.96 33.60 10.24
CA SER A 368 -18.25 32.44 9.38
C SER A 368 -19.69 31.93 9.47
N LEU A 369 -20.35 32.15 10.61
CA LEU A 369 -21.77 31.85 10.81
C LEU A 369 -22.67 32.91 10.19
N LEU A 370 -22.31 34.19 10.34
CA LEU A 370 -23.04 35.32 9.73
C LEU A 370 -23.06 35.24 8.20
N HIS A 371 -22.03 34.64 7.60
CA HIS A 371 -21.92 34.44 6.15
C HIS A 371 -22.53 33.12 5.63
N GLN A 372 -23.26 32.37 6.46
CA GLN A 372 -23.94 31.15 6.00
C GLN A 372 -25.05 31.46 5.02
N SER A 373 -25.12 30.68 3.93
CA SER A 373 -26.16 30.83 2.90
C SER A 373 -27.56 30.44 3.37
N TYR A 374 -27.67 29.58 4.38
CA TYR A 374 -28.92 29.28 5.05
C TYR A 374 -29.07 30.17 6.28
N GLU A 375 -30.13 31.00 6.35
CA GLU A 375 -30.25 32.05 7.36
C GLU A 375 -30.97 31.63 8.65
N ASN A 376 -31.70 30.50 8.64
CA ASN A 376 -32.51 30.05 9.79
C ASN A 376 -31.68 29.24 10.79
N TRP A 377 -30.83 29.93 11.53
CA TRP A 377 -30.00 29.36 12.58
C TRP A 377 -29.96 30.25 13.83
N GLU A 378 -29.47 29.69 14.93
CA GLU A 378 -29.13 30.43 16.14
C GLU A 378 -27.79 29.98 16.70
N LEU A 379 -27.07 30.86 17.38
CA LEU A 379 -25.81 30.55 18.06
C LEU A 379 -26.02 30.55 19.57
N CYS A 380 -25.78 29.42 20.22
CA CYS A 380 -25.75 29.25 21.66
C CYS A 380 -24.29 29.22 22.13
N LEU A 381 -23.72 30.40 22.36
CA LEU A 381 -22.32 30.57 22.77
C LEU A 381 -22.23 30.60 24.29
N THR A 382 -21.47 29.68 24.89
CA THR A 382 -21.33 29.62 26.35
C THR A 382 -19.91 29.99 26.80
N ASP A 383 -19.78 31.07 27.57
CA ASP A 383 -18.56 31.41 28.29
C ASP A 383 -18.43 30.57 29.56
N ASP A 384 -17.42 29.69 29.61
CA ASP A 384 -17.12 28.84 30.77
C ASP A 384 -16.31 29.59 31.84
N CYS A 385 -16.81 30.77 32.21
CA CYS A 385 -16.21 31.64 33.22
C CYS A 385 -14.78 32.11 32.83
N SER A 386 -14.62 32.66 31.62
CA SER A 386 -13.33 33.21 31.16
C SER A 386 -12.75 34.22 32.16
N SER A 387 -11.48 34.04 32.48
CA SER A 387 -10.71 34.96 33.32
C SER A 387 -10.14 36.15 32.52
N ASP A 388 -9.97 35.99 31.21
CA ASP A 388 -9.48 37.06 30.35
C ASP A 388 -10.60 38.07 30.06
N GLN A 389 -10.34 39.32 30.45
CA GLN A 389 -11.26 40.42 30.23
C GLN A 389 -11.43 40.73 28.74
N SER A 390 -10.40 40.49 27.92
CA SER A 390 -10.45 40.72 26.47
C SER A 390 -11.46 39.78 25.79
N THR A 391 -11.44 38.50 26.14
CA THR A 391 -12.44 37.51 25.72
C THR A 391 -13.85 37.95 26.14
N ARG A 392 -14.03 38.32 27.41
CA ARG A 392 -15.35 38.72 27.92
C ARG A 392 -15.91 39.98 27.25
N ASP A 393 -15.05 40.93 26.89
CA ASP A 393 -15.49 42.14 26.17
C ASP A 393 -15.82 41.84 24.71
N ALA A 394 -15.04 40.97 24.05
CA ALA A 394 -15.36 40.47 22.71
C ALA A 394 -16.71 39.76 22.68
N LEU A 395 -17.03 38.94 23.68
CA LEU A 395 -18.31 38.25 23.77
C LEU A 395 -19.51 39.20 23.89
N LYS A 396 -19.38 40.31 24.63
CA LYS A 396 -20.45 41.33 24.70
C LYS A 396 -20.65 42.04 23.37
N GLU A 397 -19.56 42.28 22.64
CA GLU A 397 -19.64 42.87 21.31
C GLU A 397 -20.32 41.91 20.34
N ILE A 398 -19.89 40.64 20.33
CA ILE A 398 -20.49 39.55 19.54
C ILE A 398 -21.99 39.40 19.80
N GLU A 399 -22.43 39.43 21.06
CA GLU A 399 -23.86 39.35 21.44
C GLU A 399 -24.68 40.47 20.80
N SER A 400 -24.08 41.63 20.52
CA SER A 400 -24.76 42.78 19.93
C SER A 400 -24.77 42.80 18.40
N LEU A 401 -24.05 41.89 17.74
CA LEU A 401 -23.91 41.87 16.28
C LEU A 401 -25.17 41.36 15.56
N ASP A 402 -25.86 40.37 16.12
CA ASP A 402 -27.00 39.70 15.47
C ASP A 402 -27.94 39.10 16.53
N GLU A 403 -29.26 39.24 16.33
CA GLU A 403 -30.27 38.75 17.28
C GLU A 403 -30.32 37.22 17.42
N ARG A 404 -29.74 36.49 16.46
CA ARG A 404 -29.61 35.03 16.48
C ARG A 404 -28.54 34.55 17.45
N ILE A 405 -27.70 35.45 17.96
CA ILE A 405 -26.58 35.12 18.86
C ILE A 405 -27.04 35.25 20.32
N LYS A 406 -26.91 34.15 21.07
CA LYS A 406 -27.21 34.08 22.50
C LYS A 406 -25.93 33.74 23.24
N VAL A 407 -25.49 34.65 24.12
CA VAL A 407 -24.31 34.42 24.97
C VAL A 407 -24.74 34.05 26.38
N ILE A 408 -24.28 32.90 26.87
CA ILE A 408 -24.55 32.41 28.22
C ILE A 408 -23.26 32.48 29.04
N TYR A 409 -23.26 33.28 30.10
CA TYR A 409 -22.12 33.42 31.01
C TYR A 409 -22.27 32.49 32.21
N ARG A 410 -21.43 31.45 32.29
CA ARG A 410 -21.39 30.56 33.46
C ARG A 410 -20.70 31.26 34.63
N THR A 411 -21.15 30.95 35.84
CA THR A 411 -20.60 31.52 37.08
C THR A 411 -19.42 30.73 37.65
N GLU A 412 -19.16 29.54 37.09
CA GLU A 412 -18.07 28.65 37.47
C GLU A 412 -17.51 27.98 36.22
N ASN A 413 -16.19 27.77 36.20
CA ASN A 413 -15.54 27.01 35.15
C ASN A 413 -15.83 25.52 35.36
N GLY A 414 -16.64 24.96 34.46
CA GLY A 414 -17.13 23.59 34.53
C GLY A 414 -16.57 22.70 33.44
N ASN A 415 -15.58 23.17 32.67
CA ASN A 415 -14.98 22.57 31.48
C ASN A 415 -15.90 22.48 30.25
N ILE A 416 -15.34 22.01 29.12
CA ILE A 416 -16.03 21.93 27.82
C ILE A 416 -17.33 21.12 27.88
N SER A 417 -17.40 20.05 28.67
CA SER A 417 -18.60 19.21 28.79
C SER A 417 -19.74 19.98 29.46
N ALA A 418 -19.47 20.68 30.57
CA ALA A 418 -20.51 21.46 31.26
C ALA A 418 -20.92 22.68 30.44
N ALA A 419 -19.97 23.35 29.78
CA ALA A 419 -20.23 24.47 28.91
C ALA A 419 -21.10 24.08 27.70
N SER A 420 -20.81 22.93 27.06
CA SER A 420 -21.61 22.40 25.95
C SER A 420 -23.02 22.02 26.39
N ASN A 421 -23.19 21.44 27.59
CA ASN A 421 -24.51 21.15 28.14
C ASN A 421 -25.32 22.44 28.44
N THR A 422 -24.68 23.49 28.94
CA THR A 422 -25.33 24.80 29.12
C THR A 422 -25.79 25.40 27.79
N ALA A 423 -24.98 25.29 26.73
CA ALA A 423 -25.40 25.69 25.40
C ALA A 423 -26.60 24.87 24.90
N LEU A 424 -26.57 23.54 25.10
CA LEU A 424 -27.65 22.62 24.70
C LEU A 424 -29.00 22.94 25.37
N GLU A 425 -28.98 23.41 26.62
CA GLU A 425 -30.18 23.86 27.33
C GLU A 425 -30.81 25.10 26.67
N ALA A 426 -29.98 25.97 26.07
CA ALA A 426 -30.43 27.16 25.35
C ALA A 426 -30.86 26.89 23.89
N CYS A 427 -30.48 25.74 23.32
CA CYS A 427 -30.83 25.35 21.96
C CYS A 427 -32.34 25.06 21.80
N THR A 428 -32.92 25.71 20.79
CA THR A 428 -34.33 25.59 20.38
C THR A 428 -34.51 24.98 18.99
N GLY A 429 -33.43 24.80 18.24
CA GLY A 429 -33.42 24.22 16.90
C GLY A 429 -33.67 22.72 16.87
N ASP A 430 -34.12 22.24 15.71
CA ASP A 430 -34.39 20.83 15.43
C ASP A 430 -33.12 19.99 15.37
N TYR A 431 -32.02 20.63 14.95
CA TYR A 431 -30.69 20.05 14.89
C TYR A 431 -29.67 20.94 15.60
N VAL A 432 -28.71 20.31 16.27
CA VAL A 432 -27.55 20.93 16.90
C VAL A 432 -26.34 20.77 15.99
N VAL A 433 -25.64 21.87 15.74
CA VAL A 433 -24.37 21.92 15.02
C VAL A 433 -23.25 22.13 16.03
N LEU A 434 -22.21 21.29 15.99
CA LEU A 434 -21.04 21.45 16.86
C LEU A 434 -19.96 22.27 16.15
N MET A 435 -19.50 23.33 16.80
CA MET A 435 -18.46 24.21 16.28
C MET A 435 -17.56 24.72 17.41
N ASP A 436 -16.25 24.58 17.22
CA ASP A 436 -15.27 25.10 18.17
C ASP A 436 -15.12 26.62 18.01
N HIS A 437 -14.81 27.28 19.13
CA HIS A 437 -14.80 28.74 19.25
C HIS A 437 -13.70 29.45 18.46
N ASP A 438 -12.75 28.68 17.92
CA ASP A 438 -11.58 29.12 17.17
C ASP A 438 -11.53 28.59 15.74
N ASP A 439 -12.56 27.88 15.28
CA ASP A 439 -12.62 27.32 13.93
C ASP A 439 -13.58 28.07 13.01
N VAL A 440 -13.58 27.71 11.72
CA VAL A 440 -14.35 28.39 10.67
C VAL A 440 -15.12 27.36 9.85
N LEU A 441 -16.37 27.68 9.51
CA LEU A 441 -17.17 26.88 8.59
C LEU A 441 -17.10 27.42 7.16
N ALA A 442 -17.24 26.52 6.18
CA ALA A 442 -17.50 26.92 4.81
C ALA A 442 -18.84 27.67 4.73
N SER A 443 -18.94 28.69 3.88
CA SER A 443 -20.13 29.59 3.78
C SER A 443 -21.43 28.87 3.39
N ASP A 444 -21.34 27.65 2.89
CA ASP A 444 -22.46 26.81 2.47
C ASP A 444 -22.65 25.56 3.33
N ALA A 445 -21.98 25.48 4.49
CA ALA A 445 -22.09 24.35 5.40
C ALA A 445 -23.54 24.05 5.82
N PHE A 446 -24.31 25.08 6.18
CA PHE A 446 -25.68 24.88 6.65
C PHE A 446 -26.64 24.48 5.54
N ILE A 447 -26.50 25.04 4.34
CA ILE A 447 -27.38 24.62 3.23
C ILE A 447 -27.09 23.18 2.81
N GLU A 448 -25.83 22.73 2.86
CA GLU A 448 -25.49 21.32 2.57
C GLU A 448 -26.11 20.36 3.60
N VAL A 449 -26.14 20.75 4.88
CA VAL A 449 -26.85 20.01 5.94
C VAL A 449 -28.35 19.95 5.63
N VAL A 450 -28.96 21.08 5.27
CA VAL A 450 -30.39 21.15 4.92
C VAL A 450 -30.73 20.29 3.71
N LYS A 451 -29.87 20.22 2.68
CA LYS A 451 -30.06 19.33 1.52
C LYS A 451 -30.13 17.86 1.93
N VAL A 452 -29.29 17.43 2.89
CA VAL A 452 -29.32 16.06 3.40
C VAL A 452 -30.63 15.79 4.12
N ILE A 453 -31.07 16.69 4.99
CA ILE A 453 -32.33 16.56 5.74
C ILE A 453 -33.55 16.55 4.81
N ASP A 454 -33.59 17.41 3.79
CA ASP A 454 -34.64 17.42 2.76
C ASP A 454 -34.72 16.08 2.02
N LYS A 455 -33.55 15.54 1.65
CA LYS A 455 -33.45 14.28 0.92
C LYS A 455 -33.77 13.06 1.78
N TYR A 456 -33.41 13.11 3.06
CA TYR A 456 -33.56 12.02 4.03
C TYR A 456 -34.17 12.56 5.34
N PRO A 457 -35.51 12.72 5.42
CA PRO A 457 -36.16 13.37 6.56
C PRO A 457 -36.03 12.66 7.91
N ASP A 458 -35.60 11.39 7.92
CA ASP A 458 -35.34 10.57 9.10
C ASP A 458 -33.88 10.65 9.59
N THR A 459 -33.08 11.54 9.00
CA THR A 459 -31.68 11.80 9.38
C THR A 459 -31.55 12.15 10.86
N LEU A 460 -30.66 11.44 11.56
CA LEU A 460 -30.32 11.71 12.95
C LEU A 460 -28.92 12.30 13.12
N PHE A 461 -27.97 11.88 12.29
CA PHE A 461 -26.57 12.25 12.44
C PHE A 461 -25.97 12.61 11.07
N ILE A 462 -25.31 13.76 10.98
CA ILE A 462 -24.61 14.20 9.78
C ILE A 462 -23.17 14.53 10.14
N TYR A 463 -22.22 14.18 9.27
CA TYR A 463 -20.85 14.66 9.36
C TYR A 463 -20.28 15.02 7.99
N SER A 464 -19.30 15.93 7.96
CA SER A 464 -18.63 16.37 6.73
C SER A 464 -17.15 15.99 6.69
N ASP A 465 -16.52 16.20 5.54
CA ASP A 465 -15.05 16.27 5.46
C ASP A 465 -14.55 17.59 6.10
N GLU A 466 -13.27 17.61 6.42
CA GLU A 466 -12.59 18.74 7.07
C GLU A 466 -11.20 18.94 6.49
N ASP A 467 -10.63 20.11 6.73
CA ASP A 467 -9.22 20.40 6.50
C ASP A 467 -8.68 21.30 7.60
N LYS A 468 -7.45 21.78 7.43
CA LYS A 468 -6.78 22.68 8.36
C LYS A 468 -6.60 24.06 7.76
N LEU A 469 -6.75 25.07 8.60
CA LEU A 469 -6.49 26.47 8.30
C LEU A 469 -5.19 26.91 8.99
N GLY A 470 -4.26 27.39 8.19
CA GLY A 470 -2.99 27.94 8.65
C GLY A 470 -3.13 29.38 9.19
N PRO A 471 -2.08 29.91 9.82
CA PRO A 471 -2.09 31.27 10.38
C PRO A 471 -2.36 32.37 9.35
N ASP A 472 -1.97 32.19 8.09
CA ASP A 472 -2.17 33.16 7.00
C ASP A 472 -3.48 32.91 6.22
N GLY A 473 -4.33 32.00 6.70
CA GLY A 473 -5.62 31.66 6.09
C GLY A 473 -5.55 30.61 4.98
N GLU A 474 -4.39 29.98 4.77
CA GLU A 474 -4.20 28.93 3.78
C GLU A 474 -4.77 27.58 4.27
N ARG A 475 -5.51 26.92 3.38
CA ARG A 475 -6.16 25.63 3.63
C ARG A 475 -5.27 24.45 3.22
N TYR A 476 -5.14 23.44 4.07
CA TYR A 476 -4.26 22.27 3.84
C TYR A 476 -4.69 21.00 4.61
N ALA A 477 -4.07 19.87 4.28
CA ALA A 477 -4.27 18.56 4.94
C ALA A 477 -5.75 18.12 5.05
N PRO A 478 -6.48 17.98 3.92
CA PRO A 478 -7.87 17.55 3.94
C PRO A 478 -8.00 16.10 4.43
N TYR A 479 -9.00 15.86 5.28
CA TYR A 479 -9.48 14.52 5.60
C TYR A 479 -10.77 14.22 4.83
N PHE A 480 -10.62 13.49 3.73
CA PHE A 480 -11.72 12.91 2.98
C PHE A 480 -12.18 11.60 3.62
N LYS A 481 -13.23 11.70 4.42
CA LYS A 481 -13.73 10.64 5.27
C LYS A 481 -14.53 9.62 4.44
N PRO A 482 -14.58 8.36 4.86
CA PRO A 482 -15.52 7.41 4.28
C PRO A 482 -16.95 7.68 4.79
N GLY A 483 -17.93 7.00 4.20
CA GLY A 483 -19.24 6.83 4.80
C GLY A 483 -19.19 6.08 6.15
N TRP A 484 -20.35 5.86 6.77
CA TRP A 484 -20.44 5.31 8.13
C TRP A 484 -19.71 3.97 8.27
N ASN A 485 -18.77 3.91 9.21
CA ASN A 485 -17.91 2.77 9.47
C ASN A 485 -17.72 2.60 10.99
N PRO A 486 -18.58 1.82 11.65
CA PRO A 486 -18.63 1.79 13.11
C PRO A 486 -17.34 1.23 13.72
N ASP A 487 -16.71 0.25 13.08
CA ASP A 487 -15.46 -0.31 13.60
C ASP A 487 -14.27 0.64 13.45
N LEU A 488 -14.25 1.45 12.38
CA LEU A 488 -13.32 2.56 12.27
C LEU A 488 -13.58 3.60 13.38
N PHE A 489 -14.85 3.89 13.65
CA PHE A 489 -15.27 4.84 14.68
C PHE A 489 -14.86 4.38 16.09
N TYR A 490 -15.04 3.10 16.43
CA TYR A 490 -14.59 2.56 17.72
C TYR A 490 -13.07 2.66 17.91
N SER A 491 -12.31 2.53 16.83
CA SER A 491 -10.85 2.69 16.86
C SER A 491 -10.39 4.14 16.87
N GLN A 492 -11.11 5.04 16.19
CA GLN A 492 -10.81 6.47 16.14
C GLN A 492 -12.08 7.30 15.90
N ASN A 493 -12.21 8.44 16.59
CA ASN A 493 -13.33 9.35 16.37
C ASN A 493 -13.15 10.18 15.07
N TYR A 494 -13.34 9.55 13.91
CA TYR A 494 -13.20 10.20 12.61
C TYR A 494 -14.43 11.06 12.21
N LEU A 495 -15.51 11.02 13.00
CA LEU A 495 -16.76 11.73 12.72
C LEU A 495 -16.70 13.21 13.07
N ASN A 496 -15.74 13.61 13.92
CA ASN A 496 -15.59 14.99 14.33
C ASN A 496 -15.36 15.89 13.12
N HIS A 497 -15.96 17.08 13.23
CA HIS A 497 -15.94 18.29 12.42
C HIS A 497 -16.24 18.16 10.90
N LEU A 498 -17.28 18.80 10.36
CA LEU A 498 -18.49 19.32 11.00
C LEU A 498 -19.36 18.15 11.46
N THR A 499 -19.98 18.22 12.63
CA THR A 499 -20.98 17.24 13.08
C THR A 499 -22.31 17.92 13.40
N VAL A 500 -23.42 17.32 12.94
CA VAL A 500 -24.78 17.80 13.17
C VAL A 500 -25.65 16.67 13.72
N LEU A 501 -26.37 16.96 14.80
CA LEU A 501 -27.10 15.99 15.61
C LEU A 501 -28.56 16.40 15.72
N GLN A 502 -29.50 15.48 15.54
CA GLN A 502 -30.90 15.77 15.87
C GLN A 502 -31.02 16.09 17.37
N THR A 503 -31.59 17.26 17.69
CA THR A 503 -31.62 17.83 19.04
C THR A 503 -32.38 16.95 20.02
N ALA A 504 -33.54 16.41 19.61
CA ALA A 504 -34.37 15.58 20.47
C ALA A 504 -33.62 14.32 20.94
N ARG A 505 -32.93 13.64 20.03
CA ARG A 505 -32.09 12.48 20.38
C ARG A 505 -30.90 12.89 21.24
N LEU A 506 -30.21 13.99 20.94
CA LEU A 506 -29.07 14.48 21.74
C LEU A 506 -29.48 14.72 23.20
N LYS A 507 -30.64 15.37 23.42
CA LYS A 507 -31.22 15.55 24.75
C LYS A 507 -31.61 14.22 25.40
N SER A 508 -32.15 13.26 24.63
CA SER A 508 -32.55 11.94 25.15
C SER A 508 -31.38 11.09 25.67
N VAL A 509 -30.18 11.24 25.09
CA VAL A 509 -28.96 10.54 25.54
C VAL A 509 -28.21 11.27 26.65
N GLY A 510 -28.70 12.44 27.08
CA GLY A 510 -28.20 13.18 28.23
C GLY A 510 -27.03 14.13 27.95
N GLY A 511 -26.77 14.51 26.70
CA GLY A 511 -25.68 15.44 26.35
C GLY A 511 -24.28 14.90 26.68
N TRP A 512 -23.35 15.79 27.01
CA TRP A 512 -21.96 15.48 27.32
C TRP A 512 -21.78 15.04 28.77
N ARG A 513 -21.05 13.95 29.01
CA ARG A 513 -20.75 13.48 30.38
C ARG A 513 -19.50 14.18 30.92
N LEU A 514 -19.57 14.62 32.17
CA LEU A 514 -18.38 15.11 32.88
C LEU A 514 -17.38 13.97 33.10
N GLY A 515 -16.09 14.28 33.00
CA GLY A 515 -14.99 13.33 33.19
C GLY A 515 -14.47 12.69 31.90
N TYR A 516 -14.99 13.08 30.73
CA TYR A 516 -14.52 12.64 29.41
C TYR A 516 -13.88 13.77 28.60
N GLU A 517 -13.55 14.90 29.23
CA GLU A 517 -12.95 16.06 28.57
C GLU A 517 -11.69 15.68 27.80
N GLY A 518 -11.54 16.17 26.57
CA GLY A 518 -10.53 15.74 25.60
C GLY A 518 -10.99 14.60 24.68
N ALA A 519 -12.04 13.86 25.05
CA ALA A 519 -12.70 12.85 24.21
C ALA A 519 -14.23 12.89 24.36
N GLN A 520 -14.77 14.06 24.76
CA GLN A 520 -16.17 14.22 25.14
C GLN A 520 -17.13 13.93 23.98
N ASP A 521 -16.71 14.23 22.74
CA ASP A 521 -17.52 13.95 21.55
C ASP A 521 -17.51 12.46 21.22
N HIS A 522 -16.38 11.78 21.40
CA HIS A 522 -16.31 10.33 21.18
C HIS A 522 -17.23 9.61 22.17
N ASP A 523 -17.21 9.99 23.46
CA ASP A 523 -18.16 9.50 24.46
C ASP A 523 -19.62 9.77 24.05
N LEU A 524 -19.92 11.00 23.63
CA LEU A 524 -21.26 11.38 23.21
C LEU A 524 -21.72 10.54 22.02
N TYR A 525 -20.91 10.42 20.98
CA TYR A 525 -21.28 9.74 19.74
C TYR A 525 -21.43 8.25 19.94
N LEU A 526 -20.63 7.60 20.79
CA LEU A 526 -20.81 6.21 21.17
C LEU A 526 -22.21 5.97 21.73
N ARG A 527 -22.67 6.82 22.65
CA ARG A 527 -24.03 6.73 23.22
C ARG A 527 -25.11 7.16 22.23
N TYR A 528 -24.85 8.19 21.43
CA TYR A 528 -25.79 8.74 20.47
C TYR A 528 -26.09 7.76 19.34
N LEU A 529 -25.07 7.11 18.78
CA LEU A 529 -25.20 6.23 17.62
C LEU A 529 -25.62 4.81 17.98
N ASP A 530 -25.71 4.48 19.27
CA ASP A 530 -26.20 3.18 19.72
C ASP A 530 -27.64 2.93 19.27
N GLY A 531 -27.84 1.85 18.52
CA GLY A 531 -29.13 1.50 17.94
C GLY A 531 -29.64 2.43 16.84
N VAL A 532 -28.80 3.34 16.31
CA VAL A 532 -29.14 4.13 15.12
C VAL A 532 -28.93 3.28 13.88
N ASP A 533 -29.92 3.26 12.99
CA ASP A 533 -29.78 2.60 11.70
C ASP A 533 -28.80 3.36 10.81
N ALA A 534 -27.95 2.65 10.07
CA ALA A 534 -26.95 3.25 9.19
C ALA A 534 -27.58 4.17 8.11
N THR A 535 -28.85 3.94 7.74
CA THR A 535 -29.59 4.79 6.79
C THR A 535 -29.94 6.17 7.33
N GLN A 536 -29.83 6.38 8.65
CA GLN A 536 -30.08 7.67 9.32
C GLN A 536 -28.81 8.47 9.61
N ILE A 537 -27.65 7.96 9.18
CA ILE A 537 -26.32 8.55 9.36
C ILE A 537 -25.79 8.96 7.99
N HIS A 538 -25.54 10.25 7.78
CA HIS A 538 -25.15 10.75 6.47
C HIS A 538 -23.81 11.49 6.49
N HIS A 539 -22.95 11.10 5.56
CA HIS A 539 -21.72 11.80 5.25
C HIS A 539 -21.95 12.80 4.12
N ILE A 540 -21.47 14.03 4.29
CA ILE A 540 -21.35 15.02 3.21
C ILE A 540 -19.89 15.02 2.73
N PRO A 541 -19.57 14.48 1.55
CA PRO A 541 -18.21 14.42 1.02
C PRO A 541 -17.76 15.78 0.46
N ARG A 542 -17.75 16.79 1.34
CA ARG A 542 -17.31 18.17 1.10
C ARG A 542 -16.59 18.68 2.34
N VAL A 543 -15.54 19.47 2.13
CA VAL A 543 -14.82 20.13 3.22
C VAL A 543 -15.65 21.32 3.70
N LEU A 544 -16.42 21.12 4.77
CA LEU A 544 -17.32 22.16 5.32
C LEU A 544 -16.82 22.75 6.64
N TYR A 545 -15.70 22.25 7.15
CA TYR A 545 -15.10 22.67 8.41
C TYR A 545 -13.59 22.88 8.23
N HIS A 546 -13.10 24.01 8.74
CA HIS A 546 -11.70 24.43 8.65
C HIS A 546 -11.11 24.54 10.06
N TRP A 547 -10.33 23.54 10.45
CA TRP A 547 -9.72 23.45 11.78
C TRP A 547 -8.44 24.30 11.85
N ARG A 548 -8.39 25.29 12.75
CA ARG A 548 -7.19 26.13 12.90
C ARG A 548 -6.08 25.43 13.65
N ALA A 549 -4.92 25.36 13.02
CA ALA A 549 -3.70 24.87 13.65
C ALA A 549 -2.96 26.02 14.37
N VAL A 550 -3.44 26.51 15.52
CA VAL A 550 -2.81 27.63 16.24
C VAL A 550 -1.69 27.18 17.20
N GLU A 551 -0.59 27.92 17.20
CA GLU A 551 0.60 27.71 18.03
C GLU A 551 0.32 28.07 19.51
N GLY A 552 0.41 27.07 20.39
CA GLY A 552 -0.01 27.17 21.80
C GLY A 552 -0.64 25.85 22.28
N SER A 553 -1.30 25.17 21.34
CA SER A 553 -1.82 23.81 21.46
C SER A 553 -0.73 22.74 21.24
N THR A 554 0.57 23.06 21.40
CA THR A 554 1.68 22.14 21.07
C THR A 554 2.74 21.98 22.19
N ALA A 555 2.79 22.90 23.17
CA ALA A 555 3.76 22.82 24.28
C ALA A 555 3.20 22.15 25.55
N LEU A 556 1.86 22.16 25.74
CA LEU A 556 1.12 21.33 26.71
C LEU A 556 0.85 19.89 26.19
N VAL A 557 1.31 19.61 24.97
CA VAL A 557 0.67 18.63 24.08
C VAL A 557 1.07 17.18 24.26
N LEU A 558 2.16 16.89 24.97
CA LEU A 558 2.45 15.49 25.33
C LEU A 558 1.54 15.01 26.49
N SER A 559 1.29 15.89 27.48
CA SER A 559 0.37 15.60 28.59
C SER A 559 -1.10 15.68 28.19
N GLU A 560 -1.49 16.66 27.36
CA GLU A 560 -2.89 16.79 26.92
C GLU A 560 -3.26 15.74 25.87
N LYS A 561 -2.37 15.39 24.93
CA LYS A 561 -2.61 14.25 24.02
C LYS A 561 -2.70 12.94 24.80
N SER A 562 -1.85 12.72 25.80
CA SER A 562 -1.97 11.50 26.62
C SER A 562 -3.24 11.47 27.46
N TYR A 563 -3.70 12.61 27.99
CA TYR A 563 -4.96 12.74 28.70
C TYR A 563 -6.18 12.47 27.80
N ALA A 564 -6.28 13.16 26.66
CA ALA A 564 -7.37 12.98 25.69
C ALA A 564 -7.48 11.53 25.21
N VAL A 565 -6.34 10.89 24.93
CA VAL A 565 -6.30 9.49 24.50
C VAL A 565 -6.74 8.54 25.62
N GLN A 566 -6.35 8.80 26.87
CA GLN A 566 -6.85 8.03 28.02
C GLN A 566 -8.36 8.19 28.22
N ARG A 567 -8.90 9.39 28.03
CA ARG A 567 -10.35 9.64 28.09
C ARG A 567 -11.10 8.96 26.95
N GLY A 568 -10.50 8.93 25.76
CA GLY A 568 -11.04 8.17 24.62
C GLY A 568 -11.07 6.66 24.89
N LEU A 569 -10.00 6.11 25.46
CA LEU A 569 -9.95 4.70 25.86
C LEU A 569 -11.07 4.40 26.88
N LEU A 570 -11.21 5.24 27.90
CA LEU A 570 -12.26 5.11 28.91
C LEU A 570 -13.67 5.16 28.29
N ALA A 571 -13.91 6.06 27.33
CA ALA A 571 -15.20 6.18 26.65
C ALA A 571 -15.57 4.88 25.91
N VAL A 572 -14.64 4.32 25.14
CA VAL A 572 -14.85 3.08 24.39
C VAL A 572 -14.98 1.87 25.33
N GLU A 573 -14.14 1.79 26.37
CA GLU A 573 -14.25 0.76 27.41
C GLU A 573 -15.62 0.77 28.09
N ASP A 574 -16.09 1.92 28.56
CA ASP A 574 -17.38 2.03 29.26
C ASP A 574 -18.55 1.69 28.33
N PHE A 575 -18.45 2.08 27.05
CA PHE A 575 -19.41 1.71 26.03
C PHE A 575 -19.51 0.18 25.90
N PHE A 576 -18.40 -0.54 25.71
CA PHE A 576 -18.46 -2.00 25.53
C PHE A 576 -18.73 -2.77 26.83
N ARG A 577 -18.17 -2.34 27.96
CA ARG A 577 -18.35 -2.98 29.27
C ARG A 577 -19.83 -3.08 29.68
N SER A 578 -20.65 -2.08 29.32
CA SER A 578 -22.09 -2.10 29.59
C SER A 578 -22.89 -3.07 28.70
N ARG A 579 -22.32 -3.53 27.57
CA ARG A 579 -22.96 -4.39 26.58
C ARG A 579 -22.49 -5.83 26.66
N ASN A 580 -21.18 -6.03 26.73
CA ASN A 580 -20.56 -7.32 26.90
C ASN A 580 -19.24 -7.15 27.70
N PRO A 581 -19.19 -7.63 28.95
CA PRO A 581 -18.00 -7.49 29.80
C PRO A 581 -16.79 -8.29 29.31
N ASP A 582 -16.99 -9.24 28.40
CA ASP A 582 -15.91 -10.06 27.82
C ASP A 582 -15.23 -9.37 26.61
N ILE A 583 -15.73 -8.20 26.18
CA ILE A 583 -15.05 -7.37 25.18
C ILE A 583 -13.95 -6.56 25.86
N GLU A 584 -12.71 -6.74 25.39
CA GLU A 584 -11.55 -6.00 25.87
C GLU A 584 -11.27 -4.83 24.94
N VAL A 585 -11.00 -3.65 25.50
CA VAL A 585 -10.55 -2.48 24.74
C VAL A 585 -9.15 -2.12 25.22
N SER A 586 -8.27 -1.81 24.26
CA SER A 586 -6.88 -1.46 24.55
C SER A 586 -6.40 -0.37 23.62
N MET A 587 -5.35 0.35 24.02
CA MET A 587 -4.68 1.33 23.17
C MET A 587 -3.65 0.63 22.26
N LEU A 588 -3.52 1.10 21.03
CA LEU A 588 -2.43 0.67 20.16
C LEU A 588 -1.10 1.26 20.60
N ASN A 589 -0.04 0.44 20.58
CA ASN A 589 1.30 0.90 20.97
C ASN A 589 1.89 1.93 20.00
N SER A 590 1.48 1.90 18.72
CA SER A 590 2.07 2.70 17.64
C SER A 590 1.29 3.97 17.31
N ALA A 591 0.08 4.15 17.83
CA ALA A 591 -0.79 5.26 17.50
C ALA A 591 -1.84 5.50 18.60
N PRO A 592 -2.36 6.73 18.75
CA PRO A 592 -3.38 7.09 19.75
C PRO A 592 -4.80 6.56 19.39
N HIS A 593 -4.89 5.29 19.00
CA HIS A 593 -6.10 4.62 18.55
C HIS A 593 -6.41 3.39 19.40
N PHE A 594 -7.64 2.89 19.30
CA PHE A 594 -8.12 1.80 20.13
C PHE A 594 -8.29 0.51 19.34
N TYR A 595 -8.02 -0.61 20.00
CA TYR A 595 -8.33 -1.95 19.53
C TYR A 595 -9.39 -2.57 20.41
N VAL A 596 -10.51 -2.92 19.78
CA VAL A 596 -11.63 -3.62 20.41
C VAL A 596 -11.51 -5.10 20.07
N LYS A 597 -11.20 -5.90 21.08
CA LYS A 597 -11.02 -7.34 20.98
C LYS A 597 -12.29 -8.05 21.42
N TYR A 598 -12.93 -8.72 20.47
CA TYR A 598 -14.16 -9.48 20.71
C TYR A 598 -13.83 -10.90 21.22
N PRO A 599 -14.64 -11.46 22.13
CA PRO A 599 -14.48 -12.84 22.58
C PRO A 599 -14.88 -13.83 21.47
N ILE A 600 -14.32 -15.04 21.54
CA ILE A 600 -14.80 -16.18 20.76
C ILE A 600 -15.79 -17.00 21.60
N PRO A 601 -16.82 -17.63 20.99
CA PRO A 601 -17.71 -18.53 21.71
C PRO A 601 -16.96 -19.72 22.34
N ASP A 602 -17.48 -20.25 23.44
CA ASP A 602 -17.08 -21.53 24.03
C ASP A 602 -18.28 -22.50 24.03
N PRO A 603 -18.22 -23.63 23.30
CA PRO A 603 -17.09 -24.12 22.51
C PRO A 603 -16.80 -23.27 21.26
N ALA A 604 -15.52 -23.19 20.89
CA ALA A 604 -15.06 -22.48 19.70
C ALA A 604 -15.64 -23.13 18.42
N PRO A 605 -16.25 -22.37 17.49
CA PRO A 605 -16.85 -22.92 16.28
C PRO A 605 -15.80 -23.59 15.38
N LYS A 606 -16.16 -24.70 14.71
CA LYS A 606 -15.23 -25.37 13.79
C LYS A 606 -14.98 -24.49 12.55
N VAL A 607 -13.72 -24.30 12.19
CA VAL A 607 -13.32 -23.63 10.94
C VAL A 607 -12.85 -24.64 9.91
N SER A 608 -13.35 -24.58 8.68
CA SER A 608 -12.84 -25.35 7.54
C SER A 608 -11.99 -24.47 6.64
N LEU A 609 -10.67 -24.66 6.65
CA LEU A 609 -9.72 -23.94 5.80
C LEU A 609 -9.58 -24.65 4.45
N ILE A 610 -10.15 -24.06 3.40
CA ILE A 610 -10.21 -24.59 2.04
C ILE A 610 -9.02 -24.07 1.25
N ILE A 611 -8.21 -24.98 0.69
CA ILE A 611 -6.99 -24.69 -0.07
C ILE A 611 -7.07 -25.34 -1.46
N PRO A 612 -7.57 -24.62 -2.47
CA PRO A 612 -7.53 -25.06 -3.87
C PRO A 612 -6.09 -25.18 -4.38
N THR A 613 -5.78 -26.26 -5.08
CA THR A 613 -4.44 -26.44 -5.64
C THR A 613 -4.39 -27.29 -6.91
N LYS A 614 -3.37 -27.05 -7.74
CA LYS A 614 -2.93 -27.92 -8.82
C LYS A 614 -1.39 -27.93 -8.82
N ASP A 615 -0.81 -29.10 -8.57
CA ASP A 615 0.64 -29.31 -8.44
C ASP A 615 1.30 -28.36 -7.40
N MET A 616 2.57 -27.99 -7.62
CA MET A 616 3.33 -27.05 -6.79
C MET A 616 3.43 -27.49 -5.32
N ALA A 617 3.79 -28.76 -5.09
CA ALA A 617 3.89 -29.38 -3.76
C ALA A 617 4.61 -28.48 -2.73
N GLU A 618 5.72 -27.83 -3.09
CA GLU A 618 6.45 -26.96 -2.16
C GLU A 618 5.65 -25.75 -1.66
N LEU A 619 4.79 -25.15 -2.50
CA LEU A 619 3.92 -24.04 -2.08
C LEU A 619 2.84 -24.55 -1.11
N VAL A 620 2.18 -25.65 -1.48
CA VAL A 620 1.14 -26.28 -0.64
C VAL A 620 1.72 -26.68 0.71
N LYS A 621 2.91 -27.29 0.71
CA LYS A 621 3.64 -27.69 1.92
C LYS A 621 3.95 -26.49 2.80
N GLY A 622 4.50 -25.41 2.22
CA GLY A 622 4.78 -24.17 2.95
C GLY A 622 3.51 -23.55 3.56
N CYS A 623 2.41 -23.53 2.81
CA CYS A 623 1.13 -23.03 3.27
C CYS A 623 0.59 -23.85 4.44
N VAL A 624 0.41 -25.16 4.26
CA VAL A 624 -0.13 -26.07 5.28
C VAL A 624 0.74 -26.09 6.53
N HIS A 625 2.07 -26.15 6.39
CA HIS A 625 2.97 -26.11 7.54
C HIS A 625 2.87 -24.79 8.30
N SER A 626 2.82 -23.64 7.62
CA SER A 626 2.66 -22.35 8.30
C SER A 626 1.34 -22.25 9.07
N ILE A 627 0.25 -22.84 8.53
CA ILE A 627 -1.04 -22.92 9.23
C ILE A 627 -0.90 -23.78 10.49
N ILE A 628 -0.29 -24.97 10.39
CA ILE A 628 -0.12 -25.87 11.54
C ILE A 628 0.77 -25.23 12.62
N GLU A 629 1.84 -24.57 12.22
CA GLU A 629 2.82 -23.95 13.11
C GLU A 629 2.26 -22.73 13.86
N HIS A 630 1.52 -21.86 13.17
CA HIS A 630 1.05 -20.58 13.70
C HIS A 630 -0.42 -20.55 14.08
N THR A 631 -1.20 -21.63 13.96
CA THR A 631 -2.62 -21.58 14.35
C THR A 631 -2.82 -22.04 15.79
N LYS A 632 -2.98 -21.07 16.71
CA LYS A 632 -3.37 -21.35 18.11
C LYS A 632 -4.88 -21.59 18.31
N TYR A 633 -5.69 -21.29 17.30
CA TYR A 633 -7.13 -21.53 17.35
C TYR A 633 -7.41 -23.05 17.45
N PRO A 634 -8.25 -23.51 18.38
CA PRO A 634 -8.28 -24.93 18.76
C PRO A 634 -9.09 -25.83 17.83
N ASN A 635 -10.04 -25.30 17.06
CA ASN A 635 -11.03 -26.11 16.35
C ASN A 635 -11.06 -25.81 14.85
N TYR A 636 -10.12 -26.39 14.10
CA TYR A 636 -10.07 -26.23 12.64
C TYR A 636 -9.70 -27.52 11.91
N GLU A 637 -10.16 -27.62 10.66
CA GLU A 637 -9.71 -28.61 9.68
C GLU A 637 -9.13 -27.91 8.45
N ILE A 638 -8.28 -28.62 7.71
CA ILE A 638 -7.74 -28.18 6.41
C ILE A 638 -8.30 -29.10 5.32
N ILE A 639 -8.86 -28.49 4.29
CA ILE A 639 -9.44 -29.16 3.11
C ILE A 639 -8.62 -28.75 1.90
N ILE A 640 -7.72 -29.62 1.47
CA ILE A 640 -6.94 -29.42 0.25
C ILE A 640 -7.79 -29.88 -0.93
N VAL A 641 -8.04 -29.00 -1.90
CA VAL A 641 -8.87 -29.33 -3.07
C VAL A 641 -7.97 -29.53 -4.28
N ASN A 642 -7.74 -30.78 -4.63
CA ASN A 642 -6.91 -31.19 -5.76
C ASN A 642 -7.66 -30.97 -7.08
N ASN A 643 -7.23 -30.00 -7.88
CA ASN A 643 -7.78 -29.75 -9.20
C ASN A 643 -6.88 -30.33 -10.31
N ASN A 644 -7.01 -31.63 -10.57
CA ASN A 644 -6.27 -32.34 -11.62
C ASN A 644 -4.74 -32.12 -11.55
N SER A 645 -4.14 -32.32 -10.37
CA SER A 645 -2.67 -32.40 -10.25
C SER A 645 -2.14 -33.60 -11.04
N GLU A 646 -0.93 -33.45 -11.58
CA GLU A 646 -0.27 -34.43 -12.45
C GLU A 646 1.12 -34.83 -11.92
N LYS A 647 1.71 -34.03 -11.02
CA LYS A 647 3.06 -34.27 -10.50
C LYS A 647 3.05 -35.27 -9.34
N GLU A 648 3.95 -36.24 -9.40
CA GLU A 648 4.11 -37.30 -8.40
C GLU A 648 4.42 -36.73 -7.00
N ASP A 649 5.24 -35.68 -6.93
CA ASP A 649 5.58 -35.00 -5.67
C ASP A 649 4.35 -34.45 -4.92
N THR A 650 3.30 -34.07 -5.64
CA THR A 650 2.07 -33.51 -5.09
C THR A 650 1.23 -34.59 -4.43
N PHE A 651 1.14 -35.77 -5.05
CA PHE A 651 0.46 -36.92 -4.45
C PHE A 651 1.24 -37.49 -3.25
N ILE A 652 2.58 -37.50 -3.31
CA ILE A 652 3.42 -37.85 -2.16
C ILE A 652 3.14 -36.90 -0.99
N LEU A 653 3.06 -35.60 -1.25
CA LEU A 653 2.72 -34.61 -0.21
C LEU A 653 1.33 -34.84 0.37
N PHE A 654 0.33 -35.11 -0.47
CA PHE A 654 -1.03 -35.39 0.01
C PHE A 654 -1.07 -36.58 0.96
N ASP A 655 -0.42 -37.69 0.59
CA ASP A 655 -0.31 -38.88 1.43
C ASP A 655 0.44 -38.59 2.75
N GLU A 656 1.55 -37.84 2.68
CA GLU A 656 2.31 -37.38 3.85
C GLU A 656 1.40 -36.59 4.82
N LEU A 657 0.65 -35.62 4.30
CA LEU A 657 -0.20 -34.74 5.10
C LEU A 657 -1.38 -35.48 5.73
N THR A 658 -2.10 -36.30 4.96
CA THR A 658 -3.28 -37.03 5.46
C THR A 658 -2.92 -38.18 6.39
N THR A 659 -1.72 -38.77 6.25
CA THR A 659 -1.23 -39.80 7.18
C THR A 659 -0.78 -39.21 8.50
N ARG A 660 -0.22 -37.98 8.46
CA ARG A 660 0.37 -37.34 9.64
C ARG A 660 -0.62 -36.56 10.49
N TYR A 661 -1.68 -36.01 9.89
CA TYR A 661 -2.60 -35.09 10.56
C TYR A 661 -4.06 -35.49 10.34
N ASP A 662 -4.76 -35.82 11.44
CA ASP A 662 -6.16 -36.26 11.41
C ASP A 662 -7.15 -35.15 11.00
N ASN A 663 -6.75 -33.89 11.11
CA ASN A 663 -7.57 -32.72 10.76
C ASN A 663 -7.32 -32.22 9.32
N ILE A 664 -6.62 -32.99 8.48
CA ILE A 664 -6.37 -32.65 7.08
C ILE A 664 -7.06 -33.68 6.17
N LYS A 665 -7.82 -33.20 5.18
CA LYS A 665 -8.42 -34.04 4.14
C LYS A 665 -8.16 -33.48 2.75
N VAL A 666 -8.10 -34.38 1.78
CA VAL A 666 -7.94 -34.05 0.35
C VAL A 666 -9.22 -34.39 -0.38
N LEU A 667 -9.74 -33.44 -1.15
CA LEU A 667 -10.90 -33.62 -2.03
C LEU A 667 -10.46 -33.47 -3.48
N ASP A 668 -10.85 -34.42 -4.34
CA ASP A 668 -10.61 -34.30 -5.77
C ASP A 668 -11.72 -33.49 -6.45
N TYR A 669 -11.31 -32.53 -7.28
CA TYR A 669 -12.18 -31.76 -8.17
C TYR A 669 -11.69 -31.92 -9.62
N ASN A 670 -12.26 -32.91 -10.31
CA ASN A 670 -11.80 -33.37 -11.63
C ASN A 670 -12.52 -32.66 -12.80
N TYR A 671 -12.62 -31.33 -12.72
CA TYR A 671 -13.22 -30.47 -13.76
C TYR A 671 -12.26 -29.36 -14.19
N PRO A 672 -12.52 -28.64 -15.30
CA PRO A 672 -11.72 -27.48 -15.69
C PRO A 672 -11.57 -26.47 -14.55
N PHE A 673 -10.41 -25.80 -14.50
CA PHE A 673 -10.13 -24.83 -13.45
C PHE A 673 -11.19 -23.71 -13.44
N ASN A 674 -11.85 -23.57 -12.30
CA ASN A 674 -12.79 -22.51 -11.99
C ASN A 674 -12.67 -22.27 -10.49
N PHE A 675 -12.06 -21.15 -10.10
CA PHE A 675 -11.77 -20.87 -8.69
C PHE A 675 -13.04 -20.83 -7.85
N SER A 676 -14.10 -20.22 -8.38
CA SER A 676 -15.40 -20.14 -7.72
C SER A 676 -16.00 -21.52 -7.51
N ALA A 677 -16.03 -22.37 -8.55
CA ALA A 677 -16.61 -23.71 -8.47
C ALA A 677 -15.84 -24.64 -7.52
N ILE A 678 -14.50 -24.57 -7.52
CA ILE A 678 -13.66 -25.38 -6.63
C ILE A 678 -13.97 -25.07 -5.16
N ASN A 679 -14.08 -23.77 -4.82
CA ASN A 679 -14.41 -23.34 -3.47
C ASN A 679 -15.86 -23.66 -3.09
N ASN A 680 -16.82 -23.48 -4.00
CA ASN A 680 -18.23 -23.86 -3.78
C ASN A 680 -18.34 -25.36 -3.46
N TYR A 681 -17.69 -26.21 -4.28
CA TYR A 681 -17.64 -27.65 -4.07
C TYR A 681 -17.05 -28.03 -2.70
N ALA A 682 -15.94 -27.42 -2.31
CA ALA A 682 -15.32 -27.69 -1.01
C ALA A 682 -16.17 -27.18 0.16
N ALA A 683 -16.88 -26.04 0.00
CA ALA A 683 -17.78 -25.51 1.01
C ALA A 683 -18.96 -26.47 1.32
N GLU A 684 -19.41 -27.26 0.34
CA GLU A 684 -20.43 -28.30 0.56
C GLU A 684 -19.91 -29.43 1.46
N HIS A 685 -18.64 -29.80 1.30
CA HIS A 685 -17.95 -30.90 2.01
C HIS A 685 -17.26 -30.47 3.32
N ALA A 686 -17.26 -29.18 3.63
CA ALA A 686 -16.72 -28.62 4.86
C ALA A 686 -17.61 -28.94 6.07
N ASP A 687 -17.04 -29.32 7.21
CA ASP A 687 -17.83 -29.55 8.44
C ASP A 687 -17.95 -28.29 9.30
N GLY A 688 -17.13 -27.28 9.02
CA GLY A 688 -17.02 -26.05 9.78
C GLY A 688 -18.25 -25.16 9.67
N GLU A 689 -18.57 -24.49 10.78
CA GLU A 689 -19.55 -23.41 10.84
C GLU A 689 -19.00 -22.12 10.19
N ILE A 690 -17.68 -22.02 10.14
CA ILE A 690 -16.93 -20.94 9.47
C ILE A 690 -16.10 -21.57 8.35
N LEU A 691 -16.14 -20.96 7.17
CA LEU A 691 -15.31 -21.32 6.03
C LEU A 691 -14.14 -20.34 5.95
N GLY A 692 -12.93 -20.84 5.72
CA GLY A 692 -11.76 -20.04 5.37
C GLY A 692 -11.34 -20.33 3.94
N LEU A 693 -11.39 -19.34 3.05
CA LEU A 693 -10.85 -19.45 1.69
C LEU A 693 -9.38 -19.02 1.73
N ILE A 694 -8.49 -19.94 1.37
CA ILE A 694 -7.04 -19.74 1.46
C ILE A 694 -6.38 -20.17 0.15
N ASN A 695 -5.57 -19.29 -0.43
CA ASN A 695 -4.72 -19.66 -1.56
C ASN A 695 -3.55 -20.55 -1.09
N ASN A 696 -3.13 -21.47 -1.96
CA ASN A 696 -2.07 -22.44 -1.65
C ASN A 696 -0.66 -21.86 -1.52
N ASP A 697 -0.48 -20.55 -1.69
CA ASP A 697 0.78 -19.81 -1.59
C ASP A 697 0.74 -18.73 -0.49
N ILE A 698 -0.19 -18.85 0.45
CA ILE A 698 -0.23 -18.09 1.70
C ILE A 698 0.75 -18.68 2.71
N VAL A 699 1.49 -17.81 3.40
CA VAL A 699 2.34 -18.16 4.55
C VAL A 699 1.92 -17.32 5.75
N ILE A 700 1.34 -17.97 6.76
CA ILE A 700 0.93 -17.35 8.02
C ILE A 700 2.16 -16.95 8.83
N ILE A 701 2.12 -15.77 9.48
CA ILE A 701 3.28 -15.25 10.22
C ILE A 701 3.00 -14.80 11.64
N ASN A 702 1.75 -14.91 12.13
CA ASN A 702 1.42 -14.56 13.50
C ASN A 702 0.41 -15.52 14.14
N ASP A 703 0.65 -15.88 15.41
CA ASP A 703 -0.02 -17.02 16.05
C ASP A 703 -1.53 -16.85 16.29
N GLY A 704 -1.97 -15.59 16.38
CA GLY A 704 -3.35 -15.22 16.73
C GLY A 704 -4.28 -15.01 15.53
N TRP A 705 -3.76 -15.18 14.30
CA TRP A 705 -4.46 -14.78 13.07
C TRP A 705 -5.88 -15.35 12.96
N LEU A 706 -6.06 -16.66 13.18
CA LEU A 706 -7.36 -17.29 13.00
C LEU A 706 -8.34 -16.91 14.12
N THR A 707 -7.86 -16.81 15.35
CA THR A 707 -8.67 -16.35 16.50
C THR A 707 -9.18 -14.93 16.27
N GLU A 708 -8.33 -14.04 15.78
CA GLU A 708 -8.70 -12.68 15.40
C GLU A 708 -9.76 -12.67 14.30
N MET A 709 -9.54 -13.41 13.20
CA MET A 709 -10.50 -13.42 12.10
C MET A 709 -11.85 -14.02 12.52
N VAL A 710 -11.83 -15.08 13.35
CA VAL A 710 -13.04 -15.73 13.86
C VAL A 710 -13.80 -14.85 14.84
N SER A 711 -13.12 -14.11 15.74
CA SER A 711 -13.79 -13.21 16.70
C SER A 711 -14.65 -12.15 16.00
N HIS A 712 -14.23 -11.71 14.81
CA HIS A 712 -15.02 -10.85 13.96
C HIS A 712 -16.07 -11.62 13.15
N ALA A 713 -15.74 -12.78 12.59
CA ALA A 713 -16.64 -13.56 11.75
C ALA A 713 -17.85 -14.14 12.50
N VAL A 714 -17.80 -14.29 13.83
CA VAL A 714 -18.96 -14.73 14.62
C VAL A 714 -19.96 -13.60 14.91
N ARG A 715 -19.59 -12.34 14.67
CA ARG A 715 -20.48 -11.20 14.90
C ARG A 715 -21.63 -11.21 13.90
N PRO A 716 -22.91 -11.13 14.34
CA PRO A 716 -24.07 -11.29 13.47
C PRO A 716 -24.11 -10.32 12.28
N ASP A 717 -23.60 -9.10 12.47
CA ASP A 717 -23.57 -8.00 11.51
C ASP A 717 -22.39 -8.06 10.52
N ILE A 718 -21.40 -8.94 10.76
CA ILE A 718 -20.21 -9.09 9.92
C ILE A 718 -20.39 -10.25 8.93
N GLY A 719 -19.94 -10.07 7.70
CA GLY A 719 -19.96 -11.06 6.62
C GLY A 719 -18.58 -11.68 6.41
N CYS A 720 -17.84 -11.18 5.42
CA CYS A 720 -16.49 -11.63 5.12
C CYS A 720 -15.45 -10.90 5.99
N VAL A 721 -14.45 -11.61 6.49
CA VAL A 721 -13.31 -11.05 7.23
C VAL A 721 -12.01 -11.36 6.48
N GLY A 722 -11.21 -10.34 6.18
CA GLY A 722 -9.95 -10.46 5.45
C GLY A 722 -8.72 -10.11 6.27
N ALA A 723 -7.60 -10.78 5.97
CA ALA A 723 -6.30 -10.55 6.59
C ALA A 723 -5.49 -9.43 5.90
N LYS A 724 -4.47 -8.92 6.58
CA LYS A 724 -3.42 -8.06 5.99
C LYS A 724 -2.38 -8.93 5.28
N LEU A 725 -2.25 -8.75 3.97
CA LEU A 725 -1.34 -9.55 3.15
C LEU A 725 -0.15 -8.74 2.65
N TYR A 726 1.02 -9.36 2.67
CA TYR A 726 2.27 -8.79 2.19
C TYR A 726 2.80 -9.53 0.95
N TYR A 727 3.47 -8.77 0.10
CA TYR A 727 4.46 -9.30 -0.82
C TYR A 727 5.69 -9.80 -0.08
N ASP A 728 6.50 -10.64 -0.73
CA ASP A 728 7.74 -11.19 -0.18
C ASP A 728 8.83 -10.14 0.11
N ASP A 729 8.65 -8.91 -0.37
CA ASP A 729 9.49 -7.74 -0.13
C ASP A 729 9.03 -6.86 1.05
N ASN A 730 8.09 -7.34 1.87
CA ASN A 730 7.46 -6.61 2.98
C ASN A 730 6.67 -5.36 2.57
N THR A 731 6.23 -5.29 1.31
CA THR A 731 5.23 -4.30 0.91
C THR A 731 3.82 -4.88 1.01
N ILE A 732 2.83 -4.01 1.23
CA ILE A 732 1.43 -4.39 1.36
C ILE A 732 0.90 -4.82 0.00
N GLN A 733 0.26 -5.97 -0.03
CA GLN A 733 -0.50 -6.47 -1.17
C GLN A 733 -2.00 -6.28 -0.98
N HIS A 734 -2.50 -6.51 0.24
CA HIS A 734 -3.92 -6.39 0.55
C HIS A 734 -4.13 -5.76 1.93
N ALA A 735 -4.92 -4.70 1.96
CA ALA A 735 -5.43 -4.06 3.17
C ALA A 735 -6.92 -3.70 3.02
N GLY A 736 -7.71 -4.63 2.47
CA GLY A 736 -9.05 -4.35 1.95
C GLY A 736 -9.06 -4.04 0.44
N VAL A 737 -10.24 -4.05 -0.16
CA VAL A 737 -10.49 -3.72 -1.58
C VAL A 737 -11.40 -2.50 -1.66
N VAL A 738 -11.00 -1.55 -2.51
CA VAL A 738 -11.75 -0.35 -2.87
C VAL A 738 -12.35 -0.53 -4.27
N LEU A 739 -13.63 -0.22 -4.42
CA LEU A 739 -14.37 -0.33 -5.68
C LEU A 739 -14.10 0.85 -6.61
N GLY A 740 -14.24 0.60 -7.91
CA GLY A 740 -14.02 1.58 -8.97
C GLY A 740 -12.56 1.76 -9.36
N ILE A 741 -11.60 1.34 -8.53
CA ILE A 741 -10.18 1.44 -8.87
C ILE A 741 -9.88 0.62 -10.14
N GLY A 742 -9.22 1.24 -11.13
CA GLY A 742 -8.95 0.60 -12.42
C GLY A 742 -10.21 0.21 -13.19
N GLY A 743 -11.36 0.82 -12.86
CA GLY A 743 -12.66 0.59 -13.48
C GLY A 743 -13.48 -0.56 -12.89
N VAL A 744 -12.94 -1.32 -11.92
CA VAL A 744 -13.70 -2.36 -11.18
C VAL A 744 -13.34 -2.34 -9.70
N ALA A 745 -12.12 -2.74 -9.33
CA ALA A 745 -11.71 -2.81 -7.94
C ALA A 745 -10.18 -2.90 -7.82
N GLY A 746 -9.63 -2.40 -6.71
CA GLY A 746 -8.20 -2.40 -6.42
C GLY A 746 -7.92 -2.61 -4.93
N HIS A 747 -6.74 -3.13 -4.60
CA HIS A 747 -6.35 -3.39 -3.20
C HIS A 747 -5.87 -2.11 -2.53
N SER A 748 -6.43 -1.76 -1.39
CA SER A 748 -6.05 -0.57 -0.61
C SER A 748 -4.57 -0.58 -0.22
N HIS A 749 -3.91 0.58 -0.31
CA HIS A 749 -2.51 0.84 0.09
C HIS A 749 -1.49 -0.12 -0.53
N LYS A 750 -1.78 -0.62 -1.75
CA LYS A 750 -0.86 -1.53 -2.45
C LYS A 750 0.53 -0.91 -2.59
N TYR A 751 1.56 -1.70 -2.29
CA TYR A 751 2.97 -1.36 -2.26
C TYR A 751 3.44 -0.43 -1.12
N PHE A 752 2.57 -0.09 -0.16
CA PHE A 752 3.03 0.60 1.05
C PHE A 752 3.93 -0.31 1.88
N ARG A 753 4.81 0.26 2.69
CA ARG A 753 5.64 -0.53 3.61
C ARG A 753 4.76 -1.22 4.64
N ARG A 754 5.20 -2.40 5.13
CA ARG A 754 4.53 -3.15 6.20
C ARG A 754 4.24 -2.30 7.45
N ASP A 755 5.17 -1.42 7.83
CA ASP A 755 5.12 -0.52 8.99
C ASP A 755 4.40 0.80 8.72
N SER A 756 3.91 1.03 7.50
CA SER A 756 3.25 2.29 7.15
C SER A 756 1.91 2.43 7.90
N PRO A 757 1.60 3.61 8.47
CA PRO A 757 0.29 3.87 9.06
C PRO A 757 -0.82 3.95 8.01
N GLY A 758 -0.47 4.28 6.75
CA GLY A 758 -1.44 4.49 5.68
C GLY A 758 -2.27 5.76 5.85
N TYR A 759 -3.29 5.90 5.00
CA TYR A 759 -4.19 7.06 5.01
C TYR A 759 -4.91 7.16 6.36
N TYR A 760 -4.69 8.24 7.11
CA TYR A 760 -5.27 8.47 8.45
C TYR A 760 -5.21 7.22 9.35
N ASN A 761 -4.04 6.55 9.38
CA ASN A 761 -3.76 5.36 10.19
C ASN A 761 -4.60 4.10 9.87
N ARG A 762 -5.32 4.07 8.73
CA ARG A 762 -6.18 2.93 8.34
C ARG A 762 -5.46 1.59 8.25
N LEU A 763 -4.13 1.55 8.13
CA LEU A 763 -3.36 0.29 8.12
C LEU A 763 -3.05 -0.30 9.50
N LEU A 764 -3.38 0.43 10.56
CA LEU A 764 -3.12 0.06 11.95
C LEU A 764 -4.39 -0.36 12.71
N ILE A 765 -5.57 -0.02 12.18
CA ILE A 765 -6.87 -0.19 12.86
C ILE A 765 -7.85 -1.02 12.03
N PRO A 766 -8.64 -1.91 12.66
CA PRO A 766 -9.69 -2.66 11.99
C PRO A 766 -10.79 -1.74 11.47
N HIS A 767 -11.38 -2.08 10.33
CA HIS A 767 -12.47 -1.30 9.76
C HIS A 767 -13.27 -2.08 8.72
N SER A 768 -14.49 -1.61 8.45
CA SER A 768 -15.30 -2.15 7.36
C SER A 768 -14.77 -1.71 6.00
N VAL A 769 -14.87 -2.61 5.01
CA VAL A 769 -14.45 -2.38 3.62
C VAL A 769 -15.49 -2.96 2.68
N SER A 770 -15.47 -2.55 1.41
CA SER A 770 -16.44 -3.06 0.43
C SER A 770 -16.20 -4.53 0.09
N ALA A 771 -14.93 -4.92 -0.02
CA ALA A 771 -14.54 -6.31 -0.22
C ALA A 771 -13.18 -6.65 0.40
N VAL A 772 -12.95 -7.95 0.60
CA VAL A 772 -11.65 -8.52 0.96
C VAL A 772 -11.32 -9.65 -0.02
N THR A 773 -10.04 -10.00 -0.14
CA THR A 773 -9.65 -11.02 -1.12
C THR A 773 -9.84 -12.44 -0.59
N ALA A 774 -10.24 -13.36 -1.47
CA ALA A 774 -10.33 -14.79 -1.14
C ALA A 774 -8.95 -15.48 -1.05
N ALA A 775 -7.85 -14.74 -1.17
CA ALA A 775 -6.52 -15.28 -0.87
C ALA A 775 -6.38 -15.67 0.61
N CYS A 776 -7.01 -14.92 1.52
CA CYS A 776 -7.18 -15.28 2.93
C CYS A 776 -8.41 -14.56 3.50
N MET A 777 -9.55 -15.24 3.48
CA MET A 777 -10.85 -14.74 3.92
C MET A 777 -11.54 -15.77 4.81
N VAL A 778 -12.22 -15.36 5.87
CA VAL A 778 -13.17 -16.22 6.59
C VAL A 778 -14.59 -15.66 6.53
N VAL A 779 -15.58 -16.55 6.56
CA VAL A 779 -17.01 -16.20 6.50
C VAL A 779 -17.85 -17.31 7.14
N ARG A 780 -18.97 -16.97 7.78
CA ARG A 780 -19.92 -17.99 8.27
C ARG A 780 -20.46 -18.81 7.10
N LYS A 781 -20.48 -20.14 7.24
CA LYS A 781 -21.04 -21.05 6.25
C LYS A 781 -22.50 -20.76 5.94
N SER A 782 -23.27 -20.28 6.94
CA SER A 782 -24.66 -19.85 6.75
C SER A 782 -24.77 -18.66 5.80
N VAL A 783 -23.93 -17.62 5.98
CA VAL A 783 -23.89 -16.43 5.10
C VAL A 783 -23.41 -16.80 3.70
N TYR A 784 -22.39 -17.65 3.59
CA TYR A 784 -21.92 -18.15 2.30
C TYR A 784 -23.05 -18.82 1.49
N LYS A 785 -23.86 -19.65 2.16
CA LYS A 785 -25.02 -20.31 1.55
C LYS A 785 -26.16 -19.35 1.23
N GLU A 786 -26.44 -18.40 2.11
CA GLU A 786 -27.51 -17.40 1.96
C GLU A 786 -27.38 -16.62 0.65
N VAL A 787 -26.15 -16.25 0.28
CA VAL A 787 -25.86 -15.47 -0.94
C VAL A 787 -25.48 -16.32 -2.16
N GLY A 788 -25.63 -17.65 -2.05
CA GLY A 788 -25.36 -18.60 -3.13
C GLY A 788 -23.88 -18.79 -3.48
N GLY A 789 -22.97 -18.65 -2.52
CA GLY A 789 -21.53 -18.93 -2.70
C GLY A 789 -20.82 -17.99 -3.67
N LEU A 790 -19.68 -18.42 -4.24
CA LEU A 790 -18.97 -17.67 -5.29
C LEU A 790 -19.68 -17.84 -6.65
N ASN A 791 -19.64 -16.81 -7.51
CA ASN A 791 -20.26 -16.88 -8.84
C ASN A 791 -19.40 -17.72 -9.81
N GLU A 792 -19.72 -19.00 -9.92
CA GLU A 792 -19.01 -19.94 -10.80
C GLU A 792 -19.41 -19.86 -12.28
N GLU A 793 -20.53 -19.23 -12.62
CA GLU A 793 -21.02 -19.15 -13.99
C GLU A 793 -20.34 -18.01 -14.78
N GLU A 794 -20.20 -16.84 -14.15
CA GLU A 794 -19.71 -15.63 -14.82
C GLU A 794 -18.30 -15.21 -14.36
N LEU A 795 -17.85 -15.63 -13.17
CA LEU A 795 -16.57 -15.20 -12.55
C LEU A 795 -15.68 -16.38 -12.19
N THR A 796 -15.03 -16.94 -13.20
CA THR A 796 -14.21 -18.15 -13.08
C THR A 796 -12.83 -17.91 -12.45
N VAL A 797 -12.26 -16.71 -12.64
CA VAL A 797 -10.87 -16.40 -12.24
C VAL A 797 -10.72 -15.06 -11.54
N ALA A 798 -11.24 -13.96 -12.11
CA ALA A 798 -11.11 -12.63 -11.51
C ALA A 798 -12.42 -12.16 -10.86
N PHE A 799 -12.28 -11.26 -9.87
CA PHE A 799 -13.37 -10.55 -9.18
C PHE A 799 -14.42 -11.42 -8.48
N ASN A 800 -14.24 -12.74 -8.39
CA ASN A 800 -15.16 -13.63 -7.69
C ASN A 800 -15.30 -13.29 -6.20
N ASP A 801 -14.20 -12.92 -5.55
CA ASP A 801 -14.14 -12.47 -4.16
C ASP A 801 -14.83 -11.11 -3.97
N VAL A 802 -14.61 -10.18 -4.90
CA VAL A 802 -15.29 -8.88 -4.91
C VAL A 802 -16.80 -9.05 -5.08
N ASP A 803 -17.27 -9.78 -6.10
CA ASP A 803 -18.69 -10.06 -6.31
C ASP A 803 -19.32 -10.72 -5.07
N PHE A 804 -18.65 -11.72 -4.50
CA PHE A 804 -19.12 -12.39 -3.30
C PHE A 804 -19.28 -11.43 -2.12
N CYS A 805 -18.27 -10.62 -1.83
CA CYS A 805 -18.36 -9.58 -0.81
C CYS A 805 -19.51 -8.60 -1.06
N LEU A 806 -19.77 -8.21 -2.31
CA LEU A 806 -20.89 -7.31 -2.65
C LEU A 806 -22.25 -7.99 -2.48
N LYS A 807 -22.38 -9.29 -2.80
CA LYS A 807 -23.59 -10.07 -2.49
C LYS A 807 -23.84 -10.16 -0.98
N VAL A 808 -22.79 -10.41 -0.21
CA VAL A 808 -22.83 -10.40 1.27
C VAL A 808 -23.24 -9.03 1.81
N GLY A 809 -22.70 -7.95 1.24
CA GLY A 809 -23.12 -6.58 1.53
C GLY A 809 -24.60 -6.32 1.28
N LYS A 810 -25.09 -6.76 0.11
CA LYS A 810 -26.50 -6.62 -0.29
C LYS A 810 -27.46 -7.41 0.62
N ALA A 811 -26.99 -8.48 1.26
CA ALA A 811 -27.76 -9.24 2.24
C ALA A 811 -27.83 -8.56 3.63
N GLY A 812 -27.15 -7.41 3.82
CA GLY A 812 -27.19 -6.62 5.05
C GLY A 812 -26.00 -6.81 5.98
N TYR A 813 -24.99 -7.59 5.58
CA TYR A 813 -23.77 -7.78 6.35
C TYR A 813 -22.68 -6.79 5.97
N ARG A 814 -21.75 -6.51 6.88
CA ARG A 814 -20.57 -5.67 6.60
C ARG A 814 -19.34 -6.54 6.39
N ASN A 815 -18.57 -6.29 5.33
CA ASN A 815 -17.28 -6.93 5.16
C ASN A 815 -16.23 -6.18 5.97
N PHE A 816 -15.26 -6.91 6.51
CA PHE A 816 -14.38 -6.44 7.55
C PHE A 816 -12.93 -6.78 7.21
N TRP A 817 -12.02 -5.86 7.49
CA TRP A 817 -10.59 -6.10 7.35
C TRP A 817 -9.89 -5.84 8.69
N THR A 818 -8.99 -6.75 9.07
CA THR A 818 -8.20 -6.64 10.29
C THR A 818 -6.70 -6.57 9.99
N PRO A 819 -5.95 -5.64 10.60
CA PRO A 819 -4.49 -5.60 10.54
C PRO A 819 -3.82 -6.65 11.44
N PHE A 820 -4.57 -7.36 12.30
CA PHE A 820 -4.04 -8.28 13.32
C PHE A 820 -4.01 -9.75 12.88
N ALA A 821 -4.47 -10.04 11.66
CA ALA A 821 -4.19 -11.29 10.97
C ALA A 821 -3.24 -10.99 9.81
N GLU A 822 -2.01 -11.51 9.88
CA GLU A 822 -0.93 -11.19 8.95
C GLU A 822 -0.44 -12.44 8.21
N ALA A 823 -0.21 -12.30 6.90
CA ALA A 823 0.40 -13.35 6.10
C ALA A 823 1.19 -12.79 4.91
N TYR A 824 2.16 -13.56 4.42
CA TYR A 824 2.72 -13.34 3.09
C TYR A 824 1.87 -14.07 2.05
N HIS A 825 1.66 -13.45 0.90
CA HIS A 825 1.07 -14.10 -0.27
C HIS A 825 2.11 -14.06 -1.39
N LEU A 826 2.66 -15.23 -1.73
CA LEU A 826 3.83 -15.36 -2.62
C LEU A 826 3.48 -15.25 -4.12
N GLU A 827 2.52 -14.36 -4.42
CA GLU A 827 1.72 -14.15 -5.63
C GLU A 827 2.34 -14.62 -6.96
N SER A 828 1.48 -15.14 -7.86
CA SER A 828 1.76 -15.40 -9.28
C SER A 828 2.71 -16.55 -9.62
N LYS A 829 3.12 -17.38 -8.65
CA LYS A 829 3.93 -18.58 -8.95
C LYS A 829 3.13 -19.70 -9.63
N SER A 830 1.82 -19.82 -9.37
CA SER A 830 0.96 -20.87 -9.94
C SER A 830 0.17 -20.44 -11.19
N ARG A 831 -0.20 -19.16 -11.32
CA ARG A 831 -1.19 -18.67 -12.31
C ARG A 831 -0.59 -18.17 -13.64
N GLY A 832 0.66 -17.68 -13.65
CA GLY A 832 1.26 -16.99 -14.81
C GLY A 832 0.54 -15.67 -15.17
N ALA A 833 1.04 -14.95 -16.18
CA ALA A 833 0.46 -13.66 -16.60
C ALA A 833 -0.88 -13.81 -17.37
N GLU A 834 -1.67 -12.73 -17.44
CA GLU A 834 -2.85 -12.60 -18.33
C GLU A 834 -2.39 -12.24 -19.76
N ASP A 835 -1.58 -13.11 -20.35
CA ASP A 835 -0.81 -12.85 -21.56
C ASP A 835 -1.40 -13.47 -22.83
N THR A 836 -2.26 -14.50 -22.71
CA THR A 836 -2.92 -15.10 -23.88
C THR A 836 -4.22 -14.38 -24.27
N PRO A 837 -4.59 -14.38 -25.56
CA PRO A 837 -5.84 -13.80 -26.05
C PRO A 837 -7.09 -14.32 -25.33
N GLU A 838 -7.13 -15.62 -25.03
CA GLU A 838 -8.25 -16.28 -24.36
C GLU A 838 -8.40 -15.79 -22.91
N LYS A 839 -7.28 -15.65 -22.19
CA LYS A 839 -7.24 -15.12 -20.82
C LYS A 839 -7.71 -13.66 -20.76
N ARG A 840 -7.26 -12.83 -21.70
CA ARG A 840 -7.71 -11.44 -21.84
C ARG A 840 -9.19 -11.33 -22.18
N ALA A 841 -9.68 -12.14 -23.12
CA ALA A 841 -11.09 -12.15 -23.48
C ALA A 841 -11.99 -12.55 -22.30
N ARG A 842 -11.59 -13.58 -21.54
CA ARG A 842 -12.26 -13.95 -20.27
C ARG A 842 -12.24 -12.80 -19.27
N PHE A 843 -11.07 -12.20 -19.02
CA PHE A 843 -10.95 -11.08 -18.07
C PHE A 843 -11.87 -9.91 -18.45
N LEU A 844 -11.94 -9.55 -19.73
CA LEU A 844 -12.86 -8.51 -20.22
C LEU A 844 -14.33 -8.89 -20.04
N LYS A 845 -14.69 -10.17 -20.19
CA LYS A 845 -16.04 -10.67 -19.89
C LYS A 845 -16.38 -10.50 -18.40
N GLU A 846 -15.46 -10.89 -17.51
CA GLU A 846 -15.60 -10.77 -16.05
C GLU A 846 -15.72 -9.29 -15.63
N VAL A 847 -14.92 -8.38 -16.22
CA VAL A 847 -15.08 -6.92 -16.07
C VAL A 847 -16.46 -6.45 -16.54
N GLY A 848 -16.93 -6.93 -17.69
CA GLY A 848 -18.24 -6.60 -18.24
C GLY A 848 -19.38 -6.99 -17.31
N TYR A 849 -19.31 -8.19 -16.71
CA TYR A 849 -20.25 -8.62 -15.67
C TYR A 849 -20.22 -7.68 -14.46
N MET A 850 -19.05 -7.37 -13.91
CA MET A 850 -18.93 -6.52 -12.72
C MET A 850 -19.53 -5.14 -12.95
N LYS A 851 -19.23 -4.51 -14.10
CA LYS A 851 -19.79 -3.21 -14.45
C LYS A 851 -21.31 -3.25 -14.65
N LYS A 852 -21.81 -4.29 -15.31
CA LYS A 852 -23.26 -4.45 -15.55
C LYS A 852 -24.04 -4.68 -14.24
N THR A 853 -23.50 -5.50 -13.34
CA THR A 853 -24.20 -5.94 -12.13
C THR A 853 -24.03 -4.96 -10.97
N TRP A 854 -22.83 -4.39 -10.81
CA TRP A 854 -22.45 -3.60 -9.63
C TRP A 854 -22.11 -2.13 -9.94
N GLY A 855 -22.33 -1.66 -11.17
CA GLY A 855 -21.90 -0.33 -11.64
C GLY A 855 -22.15 0.82 -10.66
N GLY A 856 -23.34 0.90 -10.04
CA GLY A 856 -23.64 1.95 -9.06
C GLY A 856 -22.74 1.94 -7.81
N LEU A 857 -22.38 0.76 -7.29
CA LEU A 857 -21.43 0.62 -6.18
C LEU A 857 -19.98 0.81 -6.64
N LEU A 858 -19.65 0.40 -7.87
CA LEU A 858 -18.34 0.68 -8.46
C LEU A 858 -18.12 2.19 -8.66
N GLU A 859 -19.21 2.97 -8.80
CA GLU A 859 -19.21 4.42 -8.88
C GLU A 859 -19.31 5.09 -7.49
N ASN A 860 -19.80 4.41 -6.46
CA ASN A 860 -19.93 4.97 -5.11
C ASN A 860 -19.61 3.90 -4.06
N ASP A 861 -18.33 3.75 -3.74
CA ASP A 861 -17.88 2.86 -2.67
C ASP A 861 -18.21 3.51 -1.31
N PRO A 862 -19.04 2.89 -0.45
CA PRO A 862 -19.44 3.50 0.81
C PRO A 862 -18.29 3.67 1.82
N TYR A 863 -17.19 2.94 1.66
CA TYR A 863 -16.04 2.96 2.58
C TYR A 863 -14.83 3.72 2.03
N TYR A 864 -15.02 4.47 0.94
CA TYR A 864 -13.99 5.27 0.27
C TYR A 864 -14.58 6.60 -0.23
N SER A 865 -13.90 7.72 0.05
CA SER A 865 -14.42 9.03 -0.36
C SER A 865 -14.41 9.17 -1.89
N PRO A 866 -15.47 9.76 -2.50
CA PRO A 866 -15.49 10.07 -3.92
C PRO A 866 -14.46 11.15 -4.32
N LEU A 867 -13.89 11.88 -3.35
CA LEU A 867 -12.83 12.87 -3.55
C LEU A 867 -11.42 12.24 -3.62
N LEU A 868 -11.32 10.92 -3.45
CA LEU A 868 -10.07 10.17 -3.55
C LEU A 868 -9.96 9.43 -4.88
N SER A 869 -8.72 9.19 -5.31
CA SER A 869 -8.38 8.64 -6.60
C SER A 869 -8.97 7.25 -6.83
N ARG A 870 -9.48 7.03 -8.03
CA ARG A 870 -9.89 5.71 -8.54
C ARG A 870 -8.94 5.18 -9.60
N GLU A 871 -7.83 5.86 -9.81
CA GLU A 871 -6.78 5.43 -10.73
C GLU A 871 -5.65 4.72 -9.98
N MET A 872 -5.45 5.04 -8.71
CA MET A 872 -4.34 4.56 -7.90
C MET A 872 -4.82 3.98 -6.57
N GLU A 873 -4.09 2.97 -6.07
CA GLU A 873 -4.39 2.24 -4.83
C GLU A 873 -3.97 2.98 -3.53
N ASP A 874 -3.75 4.28 -3.58
CA ASP A 874 -2.92 4.97 -2.60
C ASP A 874 -3.60 6.10 -1.83
N TYR A 875 -4.91 6.28 -2.00
CA TYR A 875 -5.67 7.36 -1.36
C TYR A 875 -5.15 8.76 -1.74
N SER A 876 -4.52 8.92 -2.92
CA SER A 876 -4.26 10.26 -3.45
C SER A 876 -5.59 10.97 -3.73
N ILE A 877 -5.59 12.29 -3.78
CA ILE A 877 -6.76 13.09 -4.13
C ILE A 877 -7.14 12.85 -5.59
N ARG A 878 -8.44 12.84 -5.86
CA ARG A 878 -9.01 12.67 -7.19
C ARG A 878 -8.69 13.91 -8.06
N ARG A 879 -8.12 13.70 -9.25
CA ARG A 879 -7.61 14.79 -10.10
C ARG A 879 -8.57 15.25 -11.19
N ASP A 880 -9.54 14.42 -11.52
CA ASP A 880 -10.52 14.61 -12.59
C ASP A 880 -11.81 15.29 -12.10
N LEU A 881 -11.87 15.78 -10.86
CA LEU A 881 -13.01 16.54 -10.31
C LEU A 881 -13.43 17.71 -11.22
N LEU A 882 -12.51 18.28 -12.00
CA LEU A 882 -12.79 19.33 -12.99
C LEU A 882 -13.56 18.87 -14.26
N LYS A 883 -13.73 17.57 -14.51
CA LYS A 883 -14.30 17.05 -15.77
C LYS A 883 -15.67 16.39 -15.67
N GLU A 884 -16.06 15.90 -14.49
CA GLU A 884 -17.36 15.24 -14.28
C GLU A 884 -18.39 16.14 -13.59
N LEU A 885 -17.96 17.28 -13.04
CA LEU A 885 -18.83 18.30 -12.43
C LEU A 885 -19.17 19.45 -13.39
N LEU A 886 -18.63 19.42 -14.61
CA LEU A 886 -19.02 20.22 -15.78
C LEU A 886 -19.76 19.33 -16.78
#